data_AF-M7WZ68-F1
#
_entry.id   AF-M7WZ68-F1
#
_cell.length_a   1.000
_cell.length_b   1.000
_cell.length_c   1.000
_cell.angle_alpha   90.00
_cell.angle_beta   90.00
_cell.angle_gamma   90.00
#
_symmetry.space_group_name_H-M   'P 1'
#
loop_
_entity.id
_entity.type
_entity.pdbx_description
1 polymer ?
#
loop_
_entity_poly.entity_id
_entity_poly.type
_entity_poly.pdbx_seq_one_letter_code
_entity_poly.pdbx_strand_id
1 'polypeptide(L)'
;MITLDIYSLQIVTQYLTSKYDFINIIQTTKKYMFILDRFRINPIRITSFVKNLFHFLDTQIVYYENDYIMQRVVRLIIQYPVSYSNIASITKQYKDVTCIFKNIVLDSLNGCNKKIIPKEVSILGDSCFEGERIKVITIPNTIKEIRTSCFSECGIRSIKIPNSVTQIKSFAFSNCRSLTKVELPSFLTSIENNVFKGCVKLKEIDIPNSVSSLRNGCFSESGIRMFEITSQFQFIDENIFCMSLLRKISFTGVKQIPNGICSGCFHLTSVIMDDVVECIFDCAFEQCIELKNINFSSNLKFIGNSAFFGCAFNKIILPDNLEFIGELCFANCKNLTELRVLSKQCIIGDRVFFSDIKLKVLELPLKDGKYTFPVSKDEKKIFKRNGIECINILLDQEYVEPIELLNTNKQIRNIQEFGESMSTSICILNSAYRLDGNLLSSCYCEEMIFPKGIIKIDDSYIPSPNLTKIVLPECIEVLHQEQIGYLKGLKIIEIPTSVTRIEKWCFNALDKLESLQIPSSVKILKNDFIIDCSSLTELNWNNKEPIMKESFNYLIYTQLKKSNIHFTKFNLNGLDGIDPLHFTITEPIVFQQDDFNEQISKFTILPNNLIEINGSNTINETLTSITIPSSVTSIGKYAFVDFINLKEIYLPENEIEFDDCMFKGCTSLSVIKSKNPKNLQINFHSEIINILKDFGYNFQYNKRVIKNYHPSNYYEENYSIQNFCLTNVQSIDNEAFFYFTTITHISFSNELISIGDTAFRQCSMLKTIQIPSTVTFIGESCFECCSSLSSIKIENPFVDCGNYCFSHCVGLTSIPLIYKLSVGIFEYCESLQYISLLDGVKELSSGCFSHCISLKDISIPHSVTTIRRYCFSECFSLTSIDIPAEIKLIELGAFYDCKNLRKVIMKNEHIELGDHLFDGCTSLDTISINGVCIKSIYMETSYSQYKYFHSKGINCKRVSLSRRERIENGFFAVMNKNIVRIDECCFGGCVEFTKLTIPSNITEIGSFCFKDCLSLQSIVLPSSITSIPPYCFDNCTSLTSIEIPSTIKKFGDKCFSGCVLLKNDKIPNECFKTVNIEGVEENNNSQYNSEEDGIEEDGIEEDEIEEDIVDDELF
;
A
#
# COMPACT_ATOMS: atom_id res chain seq x y z
N MET A 1 21.15 -14.84 -53.58
CA MET A 1 20.80 -15.03 -52.16
C MET A 1 22.04 -15.52 -51.43
N ILE A 2 22.41 -14.92 -50.30
CA ILE A 2 23.40 -15.51 -49.39
C ILE A 2 22.65 -16.58 -48.60
N THR A 3 23.13 -17.83 -48.60
CA THR A 3 22.55 -18.87 -47.74
C THR A 3 23.32 -18.90 -46.43
N LEU A 4 22.63 -18.80 -45.29
CA LEU A 4 23.29 -19.01 -43.98
C LEU A 4 23.92 -20.40 -43.97
N ASP A 5 25.17 -20.49 -43.54
CA ASP A 5 25.81 -21.76 -43.23
C ASP A 5 25.55 -22.17 -41.77
N ILE A 6 26.04 -23.35 -41.38
CA ILE A 6 25.81 -23.90 -40.05
C ILE A 6 26.56 -23.12 -38.95
N TYR A 7 27.64 -22.41 -39.29
CA TYR A 7 28.40 -21.59 -38.34
C TYR A 7 27.69 -20.25 -38.07
N SER A 8 27.20 -19.60 -39.13
CA SER A 8 26.37 -18.40 -39.05
C SER A 8 25.12 -18.67 -38.21
N LEU A 9 24.45 -19.80 -38.45
CA LEU A 9 23.27 -20.17 -37.68
C LEU A 9 23.62 -20.60 -36.24
N GLN A 10 24.80 -21.15 -35.97
CA GLN A 10 25.27 -21.43 -34.61
C GLN A 10 25.46 -20.15 -33.78
N ILE A 11 25.74 -19.01 -34.42
CA ILE A 11 25.76 -17.70 -33.76
C ILE A 11 24.32 -17.19 -33.54
N VAL A 12 23.47 -17.21 -34.56
CA VAL A 12 22.06 -16.77 -34.45
C VAL A 12 21.29 -17.55 -33.38
N THR A 13 21.52 -18.87 -33.28
CA THR A 13 20.87 -19.74 -32.29
C THR A 13 21.28 -19.47 -30.84
N GLN A 14 22.30 -18.64 -30.56
CA GLN A 14 22.63 -18.20 -29.20
C GLN A 14 21.67 -17.15 -28.64
N TYR A 15 20.89 -16.49 -29.49
CA TYR A 15 19.89 -15.48 -29.10
C TYR A 15 18.48 -16.05 -28.92
N LEU A 16 18.31 -17.37 -29.09
CA LEU A 16 17.04 -18.06 -28.96
C LEU A 16 16.84 -18.52 -27.50
N THR A 17 15.67 -18.21 -26.94
CA THR A 17 15.39 -18.40 -25.51
C THR A 17 14.54 -19.63 -25.22
N SER A 18 13.82 -20.17 -26.22
CA SER A 18 12.91 -21.31 -26.03
C SER A 18 13.47 -22.60 -26.61
N LYS A 19 13.21 -23.72 -25.93
CA LYS A 19 13.53 -25.08 -26.43
C LYS A 19 12.93 -25.33 -27.83
N TYR A 20 11.78 -24.71 -28.12
CA TYR A 20 11.06 -24.90 -29.37
C TYR A 20 11.79 -24.30 -30.56
N ASP A 21 12.53 -23.20 -30.38
CA ASP A 21 13.23 -22.52 -31.47
C ASP A 21 14.34 -23.42 -32.06
N PHE A 22 15.11 -24.08 -31.18
CA PHE A 22 16.14 -25.06 -31.56
C PHE A 22 15.53 -26.29 -32.25
N ILE A 23 14.38 -26.77 -31.76
CA ILE A 23 13.66 -27.91 -32.34
C ILE A 23 13.13 -27.53 -33.73
N ASN A 24 12.51 -26.36 -33.88
CA ASN A 24 11.99 -25.84 -35.14
C ASN A 24 13.10 -25.68 -36.19
N ILE A 25 14.30 -25.22 -35.79
CA ILE A 25 15.46 -25.11 -36.69
C ILE A 25 15.95 -26.47 -37.19
N ILE A 26 15.88 -27.51 -36.36
CA ILE A 26 16.21 -28.89 -36.76
C ILE A 26 15.12 -29.48 -37.67
N GLN A 27 13.84 -29.24 -37.35
CA GLN A 27 12.70 -29.78 -38.09
C GLN A 27 12.53 -29.11 -39.47
N THR A 28 12.77 -27.80 -39.58
CA THR A 28 12.62 -27.05 -40.84
C THR A 28 13.66 -27.41 -41.89
N THR A 29 14.87 -27.85 -41.51
CA THR A 29 15.82 -28.40 -42.50
C THR A 29 16.88 -29.33 -41.92
N LYS A 30 17.06 -30.48 -42.59
CA LYS A 30 18.11 -31.47 -42.31
C LYS A 30 19.53 -30.89 -42.36
N LYS A 31 19.74 -29.73 -43.02
CA LYS A 31 21.02 -29.00 -43.03
C LYS A 31 21.52 -28.65 -41.62
N TYR A 32 20.61 -28.46 -40.67
CA TYR A 32 20.93 -28.05 -39.29
C TYR A 32 20.64 -29.14 -38.25
N MET A 33 20.37 -30.38 -38.67
CA MET A 33 20.01 -31.49 -37.78
C MET A 33 21.05 -31.76 -36.67
N PHE A 34 22.34 -31.48 -36.96
CA PHE A 34 23.47 -31.61 -36.02
C PHE A 34 23.98 -30.25 -35.51
N ILE A 35 23.16 -29.19 -35.52
CA ILE A 35 23.59 -27.87 -35.01
C ILE A 35 23.78 -27.87 -33.49
N LEU A 36 22.94 -28.62 -32.77
CA LEU A 36 23.00 -28.77 -31.33
C LEU A 36 24.32 -29.43 -30.86
N ASP A 37 24.81 -30.42 -31.62
CA ASP A 37 26.06 -31.14 -31.33
C ASP A 37 27.32 -30.27 -31.46
N ARG A 38 27.20 -29.03 -31.93
CA ARG A 38 28.29 -28.05 -32.03
C ARG A 38 28.40 -27.13 -30.82
N PHE A 39 27.39 -27.08 -29.94
CA PHE A 39 27.49 -26.31 -28.71
C PHE A 39 28.44 -26.99 -27.72
N ARG A 40 29.41 -26.22 -27.20
CA ARG A 40 30.24 -26.57 -26.03
C ARG A 40 29.84 -25.83 -24.76
N ILE A 41 28.94 -24.86 -24.90
CA ILE A 41 28.30 -24.06 -23.86
C ILE A 41 26.81 -24.02 -24.18
N ASN A 42 25.93 -24.20 -23.19
CA ASN A 42 24.49 -24.11 -23.38
C ASN A 42 24.03 -22.63 -23.49
N PRO A 43 23.25 -22.27 -24.52
CA PRO A 43 22.70 -20.91 -24.66
C PRO A 43 21.45 -20.66 -23.79
N ILE A 44 20.78 -21.75 -23.38
CA ILE A 44 19.58 -21.73 -22.52
C ILE A 44 19.80 -22.64 -21.30
N ARG A 45 18.96 -22.48 -20.26
CA ARG A 45 19.10 -23.23 -19.01
C ARG A 45 18.87 -24.74 -19.21
N ILE A 46 19.75 -25.57 -18.64
CA ILE A 46 19.62 -27.03 -18.73
C ILE A 46 18.68 -27.52 -17.62
N THR A 47 17.46 -27.85 -18.00
CA THR A 47 16.50 -28.57 -17.14
C THR A 47 16.55 -30.07 -17.38
N SER A 48 15.91 -30.85 -16.51
CA SER A 48 15.70 -32.29 -16.71
C SER A 48 15.01 -32.64 -18.04
N PHE A 49 14.22 -31.73 -18.60
CA PHE A 49 13.57 -31.86 -19.92
C PHE A 49 14.46 -31.43 -21.09
N VAL A 50 15.41 -30.50 -20.88
CA VAL A 50 16.23 -29.87 -21.93
C VAL A 50 17.62 -30.52 -22.09
N LYS A 51 18.09 -31.28 -21.08
CA LYS A 51 19.40 -31.97 -21.09
C LYS A 51 19.69 -32.80 -22.36
N ASN A 52 18.67 -33.40 -22.97
CA ASN A 52 18.80 -34.22 -24.19
C ASN A 52 18.96 -33.39 -25.47
N LEU A 53 18.96 -32.05 -25.40
CA LEU A 53 19.27 -31.17 -26.53
C LEU A 53 20.76 -30.81 -26.60
N PHE A 54 21.55 -31.01 -25.54
CA PHE A 54 22.94 -30.51 -25.48
C PHE A 54 23.92 -31.59 -25.01
N HIS A 55 24.09 -32.64 -25.82
CA HIS A 55 24.88 -33.83 -25.46
C HIS A 55 26.40 -33.62 -25.31
N PHE A 56 26.95 -32.60 -25.96
CA PHE A 56 28.40 -32.42 -26.13
C PHE A 56 28.92 -31.12 -25.49
N LEU A 57 28.38 -30.74 -24.32
CA LEU A 57 28.86 -29.59 -23.55
C LEU A 57 30.20 -29.90 -22.86
N ASP A 58 31.19 -29.01 -23.02
CA ASP A 58 32.42 -29.03 -22.22
C ASP A 58 32.24 -28.16 -20.95
N THR A 59 31.46 -27.08 -21.06
CA THR A 59 31.22 -26.10 -20.01
C THR A 59 29.72 -25.83 -19.90
N GLN A 60 29.12 -25.98 -18.72
CA GLN A 60 27.71 -25.65 -18.49
C GLN A 60 27.57 -24.30 -17.80
N ILE A 61 26.72 -23.41 -18.33
CA ILE A 61 26.17 -22.27 -17.59
C ILE A 61 25.00 -22.77 -16.74
N VAL A 62 25.07 -22.46 -15.46
CA VAL A 62 24.08 -22.80 -14.42
C VAL A 62 23.39 -21.49 -14.04
N TYR A 63 22.17 -21.28 -14.54
CA TYR A 63 21.46 -20.00 -14.42
C TYR A 63 20.73 -19.89 -13.07
N TYR A 64 20.33 -21.02 -12.50
CA TYR A 64 19.66 -21.14 -11.20
C TYR A 64 20.24 -22.32 -10.41
N GLU A 65 20.17 -22.27 -9.08
CA GLU A 65 20.68 -23.33 -8.18
C GLU A 65 20.10 -24.72 -8.48
N ASN A 66 18.84 -24.76 -8.94
CA ASN A 66 18.12 -25.99 -9.26
C ASN A 66 18.22 -26.43 -10.74
N ASP A 67 19.11 -25.84 -11.55
CA ASP A 67 19.38 -26.31 -12.91
C ASP A 67 20.07 -27.70 -12.90
N TYR A 68 19.77 -28.54 -13.90
CA TYR A 68 20.27 -29.91 -13.96
C TYR A 68 21.75 -29.94 -14.40
N ILE A 69 22.64 -30.30 -13.48
CA ILE A 69 24.07 -30.45 -13.77
C ILE A 69 24.36 -31.70 -14.60
N MET A 70 24.99 -31.51 -15.75
CA MET A 70 25.36 -32.55 -16.71
C MET A 70 26.60 -33.33 -16.24
N GLN A 71 26.49 -34.66 -16.13
CA GLN A 71 27.56 -35.55 -15.61
C GLN A 71 28.89 -35.57 -16.40
N ARG A 72 28.98 -34.90 -17.56
CA ARG A 72 30.14 -34.96 -18.48
C ARG A 72 30.87 -33.63 -18.68
N VAL A 73 30.42 -32.54 -18.06
CA VAL A 73 31.06 -31.22 -18.24
C VAL A 73 32.32 -31.12 -17.37
N VAL A 74 33.37 -30.50 -17.90
CA VAL A 74 34.63 -30.27 -17.18
C VAL A 74 34.67 -28.93 -16.45
N ARG A 75 33.67 -28.07 -16.67
CA ARG A 75 33.54 -26.74 -16.07
C ARG A 75 32.08 -26.35 -15.84
N LEU A 76 31.80 -25.71 -14.70
CA LEU A 76 30.55 -25.01 -14.43
C LEU A 76 30.79 -23.50 -14.40
N ILE A 77 29.92 -22.74 -15.03
CA ILE A 77 29.80 -21.29 -14.88
C ILE A 77 28.53 -21.02 -14.09
N ILE A 78 28.68 -20.75 -12.80
CA ILE A 78 27.57 -20.50 -11.88
C ILE A 78 27.20 -19.03 -11.98
N GLN A 79 26.00 -18.75 -12.50
CA GLN A 79 25.54 -17.41 -12.85
C GLN A 79 24.54 -16.81 -11.85
N TYR A 80 23.82 -17.64 -11.10
CA TYR A 80 23.03 -17.17 -9.95
C TYR A 80 23.92 -16.62 -8.82
N PRO A 81 23.40 -15.75 -7.94
CA PRO A 81 24.14 -15.25 -6.79
C PRO A 81 24.46 -16.37 -5.79
N VAL A 82 25.72 -16.50 -5.38
CA VAL A 82 26.17 -17.51 -4.40
C VAL A 82 26.80 -16.83 -3.19
N SER A 83 26.33 -17.18 -2.00
CA SER A 83 26.94 -16.76 -0.72
C SER A 83 28.40 -17.20 -0.62
N TYR A 84 29.28 -16.30 -0.17
CA TYR A 84 30.71 -16.56 -0.05
C TYR A 84 31.01 -17.77 0.85
N SER A 85 30.23 -17.93 1.93
CA SER A 85 30.22 -19.11 2.80
C SER A 85 30.04 -20.45 2.06
N ASN A 86 29.22 -20.48 1.00
CA ASN A 86 28.87 -21.70 0.25
C ASN A 86 29.83 -22.05 -0.91
N ILE A 87 30.79 -21.18 -1.24
CA ILE A 87 31.77 -21.46 -2.31
C ILE A 87 32.54 -22.76 -2.03
N ALA A 88 32.95 -22.98 -0.77
CA ALA A 88 33.73 -24.14 -0.37
C ALA A 88 32.93 -25.45 -0.40
N SER A 89 31.64 -25.42 -0.03
CA SER A 89 30.77 -26.61 -0.08
C SER A 89 30.44 -27.00 -1.52
N ILE A 90 30.07 -26.02 -2.37
CA ILE A 90 29.79 -26.25 -3.79
C ILE A 90 31.06 -26.76 -4.53
N THR A 91 32.22 -26.15 -4.28
CA THR A 91 33.49 -26.60 -4.90
C THR A 91 33.88 -28.01 -4.44
N LYS A 92 33.55 -28.40 -3.20
CA LYS A 92 33.75 -29.77 -2.69
C LYS A 92 32.74 -30.77 -3.27
N GLN A 93 31.49 -30.36 -3.49
CA GLN A 93 30.45 -31.17 -4.12
C GLN A 93 30.82 -31.52 -5.58
N TYR A 94 31.38 -30.56 -6.31
CA TYR A 94 31.82 -30.71 -7.70
C TYR A 94 33.34 -30.80 -7.84
N LYS A 95 34.03 -31.48 -6.91
CA LYS A 95 35.51 -31.54 -6.80
C LYS A 95 36.27 -31.88 -8.10
N ASP A 96 35.64 -32.64 -9.01
CA ASP A 96 36.24 -33.13 -10.27
C ASP A 96 35.91 -32.21 -11.47
N VAL A 97 35.25 -31.07 -11.23
CA VAL A 97 34.74 -30.13 -12.23
C VAL A 97 35.16 -28.69 -11.87
N THR A 98 35.60 -27.90 -12.84
CA THR A 98 36.06 -26.52 -12.57
C THR A 98 34.86 -25.57 -12.36
N CYS A 99 34.54 -25.22 -11.11
CA CYS A 99 33.53 -24.20 -10.81
C CYS A 99 34.05 -22.77 -11.00
N ILE A 100 33.30 -21.94 -11.73
CA ILE A 100 33.54 -20.51 -11.92
C ILE A 100 32.27 -19.76 -11.50
N PHE A 101 32.32 -19.09 -10.37
CA PHE A 101 31.22 -18.26 -9.85
C PHE A 101 31.27 -16.86 -10.50
N LYS A 102 30.13 -16.36 -11.01
CA LYS A 102 30.03 -15.05 -11.68
C LYS A 102 29.50 -13.93 -10.78
N ASN A 103 28.71 -14.30 -9.77
CA ASN A 103 28.06 -13.41 -8.84
C ASN A 103 28.23 -13.97 -7.43
N ILE A 104 29.26 -13.51 -6.71
CA ILE A 104 29.52 -13.91 -5.31
C ILE A 104 29.00 -12.81 -4.39
N VAL A 105 28.17 -13.20 -3.43
CA VAL A 105 27.57 -12.35 -2.40
C VAL A 105 28.33 -12.54 -1.09
N LEU A 106 28.81 -11.45 -0.47
CA LEU A 106 29.27 -11.50 0.92
C LEU A 106 28.04 -11.51 1.85
N ASP A 107 27.72 -12.68 2.38
CA ASP A 107 26.53 -12.97 3.19
C ASP A 107 26.72 -12.67 4.68
N SER A 108 27.92 -12.92 5.22
CA SER A 108 28.27 -12.54 6.58
C SER A 108 29.78 -12.44 6.77
N LEU A 109 30.21 -11.82 7.86
CA LEU A 109 31.63 -11.71 8.24
C LEU A 109 32.26 -13.01 8.76
N ASN A 110 31.50 -14.11 8.82
CA ASN A 110 31.99 -15.39 9.34
C ASN A 110 33.14 -15.94 8.47
N GLY A 111 34.33 -16.04 9.05
CA GLY A 111 35.55 -16.47 8.35
C GLY A 111 36.28 -15.38 7.55
N CYS A 112 35.73 -14.17 7.45
CA CYS A 112 36.39 -13.04 6.80
C CYS A 112 37.08 -12.10 7.81
N ASN A 113 38.20 -11.49 7.40
CA ASN A 113 38.76 -10.37 8.15
C ASN A 113 37.84 -9.16 7.97
N LYS A 114 37.20 -8.67 9.04
CA LYS A 114 36.21 -7.57 9.01
C LYS A 114 36.66 -6.25 8.36
N LYS A 115 37.93 -6.11 7.96
CA LYS A 115 38.48 -4.94 7.27
C LYS A 115 38.79 -5.17 5.78
N ILE A 116 38.66 -6.40 5.27
CA ILE A 116 39.11 -6.80 3.93
C ILE A 116 38.01 -7.63 3.26
N ILE A 117 37.38 -7.06 2.23
CA ILE A 117 36.48 -7.79 1.33
C ILE A 117 37.33 -8.71 0.44
N PRO A 118 37.01 -10.02 0.31
CA PRO A 118 37.71 -10.92 -0.60
C PRO A 118 37.60 -10.46 -2.07
N LYS A 119 38.63 -10.72 -2.88
CA LYS A 119 38.71 -10.23 -4.28
C LYS A 119 37.74 -10.94 -5.22
N GLU A 120 37.21 -12.07 -4.77
CA GLU A 120 36.30 -12.95 -5.49
C GLU A 120 34.85 -12.45 -5.35
N VAL A 121 34.55 -11.66 -4.31
CA VAL A 121 33.22 -11.08 -4.07
C VAL A 121 32.89 -10.05 -5.15
N SER A 122 31.63 -10.06 -5.59
CA SER A 122 31.08 -9.09 -6.55
C SER A 122 29.82 -8.37 -6.08
N ILE A 123 29.20 -8.81 -4.97
CA ILE A 123 28.01 -8.22 -4.38
C ILE A 123 28.24 -8.16 -2.86
N LEU A 124 27.99 -7.00 -2.25
CA LEU A 124 27.90 -6.89 -0.80
C LEU A 124 26.44 -7.17 -0.41
N GLY A 125 26.21 -8.27 0.31
CA GLY A 125 24.87 -8.79 0.64
C GLY A 125 24.12 -7.96 1.68
N ASP A 126 22.87 -8.28 1.93
CA ASP A 126 22.02 -7.53 2.86
C ASP A 126 22.57 -7.60 4.30
N SER A 127 22.56 -6.48 5.03
CA SER A 127 23.11 -6.30 6.39
C SER A 127 24.58 -6.77 6.61
N CYS A 128 25.39 -6.90 5.55
CA CYS A 128 26.65 -7.63 5.58
C CYS A 128 27.80 -7.08 6.46
N PHE A 129 27.72 -5.83 6.93
CA PHE A 129 28.56 -5.21 7.96
C PHE A 129 27.71 -4.38 8.97
N GLU A 130 26.43 -4.72 9.17
CA GLU A 130 25.52 -3.93 10.01
C GLU A 130 25.99 -3.86 11.49
N GLY A 131 25.94 -2.66 12.08
CA GLY A 131 26.41 -2.37 13.44
C GLY A 131 27.94 -2.47 13.65
N GLU A 132 28.72 -2.78 12.63
CA GLU A 132 30.15 -3.06 12.79
C GLU A 132 31.00 -1.81 13.09
N ARG A 133 31.97 -1.97 13.99
CA ARG A 133 32.85 -0.88 14.46
C ARG A 133 34.02 -0.58 13.49
N ILE A 134 33.77 -0.73 12.19
CA ILE A 134 34.73 -0.57 11.09
C ILE A 134 34.91 0.91 10.77
N LYS A 135 36.10 1.47 11.02
CA LYS A 135 36.37 2.90 10.80
C LYS A 135 36.73 3.25 9.35
N VAL A 136 37.30 2.28 8.63
CA VAL A 136 37.76 2.37 7.24
C VAL A 136 37.59 1.00 6.61
N ILE A 137 37.05 0.94 5.40
CA ILE A 137 36.98 -0.26 4.55
C ILE A 137 37.33 0.13 3.11
N THR A 138 37.97 -0.78 2.38
CA THR A 138 38.28 -0.61 0.96
C THR A 138 37.37 -1.51 0.14
N ILE A 139 36.44 -0.93 -0.61
CA ILE A 139 35.61 -1.67 -1.57
C ILE A 139 36.46 -1.99 -2.81
N PRO A 140 36.64 -3.26 -3.21
CA PRO A 140 37.40 -3.60 -4.42
C PRO A 140 36.58 -3.36 -5.69
N ASN A 141 37.26 -3.08 -6.80
CA ASN A 141 36.66 -2.87 -8.13
C ASN A 141 35.94 -4.10 -8.74
N THR A 142 35.77 -5.17 -7.97
CA THR A 142 34.98 -6.35 -8.34
C THR A 142 33.53 -6.25 -7.88
N ILE A 143 33.23 -5.38 -6.90
CA ILE A 143 31.87 -5.13 -6.40
C ILE A 143 31.07 -4.36 -7.43
N LYS A 144 29.87 -4.88 -7.74
CA LYS A 144 28.88 -4.31 -8.68
C LYS A 144 27.67 -3.70 -7.97
N GLU A 145 27.40 -4.17 -6.75
CA GLU A 145 26.13 -3.94 -6.04
C GLU A 145 26.40 -3.90 -4.53
N ILE A 146 25.81 -2.92 -3.85
CA ILE A 146 25.76 -2.82 -2.39
C ILE A 146 24.29 -2.95 -1.97
N ARG A 147 23.97 -3.99 -1.20
CA ARG A 147 22.59 -4.32 -0.82
C ARG A 147 22.11 -3.66 0.47
N THR A 148 20.84 -3.95 0.77
CA THR A 148 20.02 -3.32 1.81
C THR A 148 20.74 -3.35 3.16
N SER A 149 20.80 -2.21 3.84
CA SER A 149 21.41 -2.09 5.17
C SER A 149 22.86 -2.58 5.32
N CYS A 150 23.63 -2.90 4.26
CA CYS A 150 24.92 -3.59 4.48
C CYS A 150 25.92 -2.81 5.35
N PHE A 151 25.97 -1.48 5.26
CA PHE A 151 26.73 -0.63 6.19
C PHE A 151 25.82 0.20 7.11
N SER A 152 24.64 -0.32 7.46
CA SER A 152 23.77 0.26 8.49
C SER A 152 24.49 0.29 9.85
N GLU A 153 24.31 1.37 10.61
CA GLU A 153 24.91 1.64 11.93
C GLU A 153 26.45 1.56 11.99
N CYS A 154 27.13 1.55 10.85
CA CYS A 154 28.56 1.26 10.75
C CYS A 154 29.44 2.42 11.27
N GLY A 155 30.58 2.07 11.88
CA GLY A 155 31.55 3.02 12.44
C GLY A 155 32.38 3.82 11.42
N ILE A 156 32.00 3.80 10.14
CA ILE A 156 32.81 4.25 9.00
C ILE A 156 32.98 5.77 9.03
N ARG A 157 34.19 6.25 8.73
CA ARG A 157 34.50 7.70 8.65
C ARG A 157 34.48 8.25 7.23
N SER A 158 34.94 7.48 6.27
CA SER A 158 35.00 7.87 4.87
C SER A 158 34.97 6.63 4.00
N ILE A 159 34.21 6.66 2.91
CA ILE A 159 34.15 5.54 1.97
C ILE A 159 34.28 6.04 0.52
N LYS A 160 35.03 5.27 -0.28
CA LYS A 160 35.13 5.45 -1.73
C LYS A 160 34.46 4.25 -2.39
N ILE A 161 33.40 4.51 -3.13
CA ILE A 161 32.64 3.49 -3.86
C ILE A 161 33.19 3.47 -5.29
N PRO A 162 33.75 2.35 -5.78
CA PRO A 162 34.37 2.29 -7.09
C PRO A 162 33.31 2.27 -8.21
N ASN A 163 33.65 2.84 -9.37
CA ASN A 163 32.79 2.88 -10.57
C ASN A 163 32.38 1.50 -11.14
N SER A 164 32.83 0.39 -10.56
CA SER A 164 32.28 -0.93 -10.83
C SER A 164 30.89 -1.12 -10.21
N VAL A 165 30.58 -0.39 -9.13
CA VAL A 165 29.27 -0.39 -8.46
C VAL A 165 28.28 0.43 -9.26
N THR A 166 27.20 -0.21 -9.69
CA THR A 166 26.09 0.44 -10.43
C THR A 166 24.84 0.61 -9.59
N GLN A 167 24.72 -0.09 -8.45
CA GLN A 167 23.54 -0.02 -7.56
C GLN A 167 23.94 0.02 -6.08
N ILE A 168 23.26 0.89 -5.33
CA ILE A 168 23.32 1.00 -3.87
C ILE A 168 21.88 0.95 -3.37
N LYS A 169 21.50 -0.09 -2.63
CA LYS A 169 20.11 -0.32 -2.19
C LYS A 169 19.77 0.44 -0.91
N SER A 170 18.47 0.47 -0.60
CA SER A 170 17.88 1.19 0.54
C SER A 170 18.62 0.95 1.86
N PHE A 171 18.68 1.98 2.70
CA PHE A 171 19.34 1.97 4.02
C PHE A 171 20.84 1.59 4.03
N ALA A 172 21.52 1.42 2.88
CA ALA A 172 22.86 0.83 2.81
C ALA A 172 23.94 1.54 3.67
N PHE A 173 23.79 2.82 4.00
CA PHE A 173 24.65 3.56 4.94
C PHE A 173 23.83 4.26 6.05
N SER A 174 22.62 3.77 6.34
CA SER A 174 21.74 4.31 7.38
C SER A 174 22.44 4.33 8.75
N ASN A 175 22.20 5.35 9.56
CA ASN A 175 22.80 5.55 10.88
C ASN A 175 24.34 5.46 10.93
N CYS A 176 25.05 5.69 9.82
CA CYS A 176 26.52 5.85 9.79
C CYS A 176 26.96 7.18 10.46
N ARG A 177 26.70 7.36 11.77
CA ARG A 177 26.92 8.60 12.57
C ARG A 177 28.39 9.02 12.72
N SER A 178 29.32 8.29 12.11
CA SER A 178 30.75 8.63 11.99
C SER A 178 31.17 9.13 10.60
N LEU A 179 30.32 8.98 9.58
CA LEU A 179 30.65 9.21 8.19
C LEU A 179 30.75 10.71 7.89
N THR A 180 31.90 11.14 7.35
CA THR A 180 32.21 12.53 7.01
C THR A 180 32.41 12.78 5.51
N LYS A 181 32.67 11.73 4.71
CA LYS A 181 32.83 11.83 3.25
C LYS A 181 32.38 10.54 2.56
N VAL A 182 31.65 10.69 1.47
CA VAL A 182 31.33 9.62 0.51
C VAL A 182 31.83 10.04 -0.86
N GLU A 183 32.47 9.14 -1.60
CA GLU A 183 32.71 9.30 -3.04
C GLU A 183 31.82 8.28 -3.78
N LEU A 184 30.78 8.77 -4.45
CA LEU A 184 29.80 7.98 -5.19
C LEU A 184 30.34 7.51 -6.57
N PRO A 185 29.86 6.38 -7.12
CA PRO A 185 30.33 5.88 -8.40
C PRO A 185 29.65 6.62 -9.57
N SER A 186 30.42 6.96 -10.62
CA SER A 186 29.98 7.84 -11.72
C SER A 186 28.97 7.25 -12.72
N PHE A 187 28.35 6.12 -12.38
CA PHE A 187 27.31 5.45 -13.18
C PHE A 187 26.06 5.10 -12.35
N LEU A 188 25.96 5.64 -11.13
CA LEU A 188 24.79 5.46 -10.27
C LEU A 188 23.58 6.20 -10.85
N THR A 189 22.44 5.54 -10.98
CA THR A 189 21.20 6.12 -11.56
C THR A 189 20.23 6.68 -10.52
N SER A 190 20.30 6.19 -9.29
CA SER A 190 19.37 6.49 -8.21
C SER A 190 20.09 6.55 -6.87
N ILE A 191 19.58 7.35 -5.93
CA ILE A 191 19.90 7.20 -4.50
C ILE A 191 18.63 6.70 -3.83
N GLU A 192 18.65 5.43 -3.43
CA GLU A 192 17.50 4.68 -2.91
C GLU A 192 17.04 5.13 -1.50
N ASN A 193 15.88 4.61 -1.08
CA ASN A 193 15.22 4.97 0.18
C ASN A 193 16.18 4.96 1.38
N ASN A 194 16.24 6.07 2.11
CA ASN A 194 16.99 6.21 3.37
C ASN A 194 18.50 5.84 3.31
N VAL A 195 19.14 5.81 2.13
CA VAL A 195 20.54 5.33 1.97
C VAL A 195 21.53 6.01 2.91
N PHE A 196 21.43 7.33 3.12
CA PHE A 196 22.28 8.10 4.05
C PHE A 196 21.50 8.67 5.25
N LYS A 197 20.38 8.05 5.63
CA LYS A 197 19.60 8.48 6.80
C LYS A 197 20.48 8.49 8.07
N GLY A 198 20.34 9.49 8.93
CA GLY A 198 21.08 9.56 10.21
C GLY A 198 22.60 9.79 10.06
N CYS A 199 23.09 10.14 8.87
CA CYS A 199 24.51 10.44 8.62
C CYS A 199 24.91 11.84 9.12
N VAL A 200 24.69 12.13 10.40
CA VAL A 200 24.83 13.44 11.08
C VAL A 200 26.20 14.15 10.95
N LYS A 201 27.22 13.52 10.37
CA LYS A 201 28.56 14.10 10.14
C LYS A 201 28.93 14.30 8.66
N LEU A 202 28.10 13.83 7.73
CA LEU A 202 28.30 13.96 6.28
C LEU A 202 27.85 15.36 5.86
N LYS A 203 28.77 16.31 5.75
CA LYS A 203 28.46 17.75 5.58
C LYS A 203 28.11 18.16 4.15
N GLU A 204 28.61 17.39 3.19
CA GLU A 204 28.62 17.63 1.76
C GLU A 204 28.67 16.26 1.07
N ILE A 205 28.08 16.16 -0.12
CA ILE A 205 28.13 14.97 -0.97
C ILE A 205 28.08 15.40 -2.44
N ASP A 206 29.02 14.89 -3.24
CA ASP A 206 29.05 15.13 -4.68
C ASP A 206 28.08 14.14 -5.35
N ILE A 207 27.00 14.64 -5.97
CA ILE A 207 26.03 13.82 -6.69
C ILE A 207 26.48 13.66 -8.15
N PRO A 208 26.70 12.43 -8.66
CA PRO A 208 27.03 12.23 -10.06
C PRO A 208 25.89 12.62 -11.01
N ASN A 209 26.22 13.26 -12.13
CA ASN A 209 25.25 13.65 -13.19
C ASN A 209 24.47 12.48 -13.81
N SER A 210 24.80 11.23 -13.49
CA SER A 210 24.04 10.04 -13.87
C SER A 210 22.82 9.77 -12.97
N VAL A 211 22.75 10.39 -11.78
CA VAL A 211 21.66 10.22 -10.82
C VAL A 211 20.46 11.06 -11.26
N SER A 212 19.44 10.40 -11.79
CA SER A 212 18.17 11.03 -12.19
C SER A 212 17.07 10.91 -11.14
N SER A 213 17.33 10.28 -9.99
CA SER A 213 16.31 10.07 -8.95
C SER A 213 16.85 10.13 -7.52
N LEU A 214 16.12 10.83 -6.66
CA LEU A 214 16.33 10.90 -5.21
C LEU A 214 15.10 10.31 -4.51
N ARG A 215 15.31 9.20 -3.78
CA ARG A 215 14.22 8.44 -3.16
C ARG A 215 13.94 8.81 -1.71
N ASN A 216 12.77 8.42 -1.21
CA ASN A 216 12.20 8.86 0.06
C ASN A 216 13.22 8.82 1.23
N GLY A 217 13.38 9.96 1.89
CA GLY A 217 14.23 10.09 3.08
C GLY A 217 15.72 9.83 2.87
N CYS A 218 16.23 9.77 1.64
CA CYS A 218 17.61 9.33 1.37
C CYS A 218 18.71 10.15 2.07
N PHE A 219 18.43 11.38 2.49
CA PHE A 219 19.30 12.25 3.31
C PHE A 219 18.62 12.75 4.62
N SER A 220 17.56 12.09 5.10
CA SER A 220 16.89 12.41 6.36
C SER A 220 17.84 12.30 7.55
N GLU A 221 17.73 13.16 8.57
CA GLU A 221 18.63 13.20 9.75
C GLU A 221 20.13 13.30 9.40
N SER A 222 20.48 13.72 8.18
CA SER A 222 21.88 13.79 7.73
C SER A 222 22.57 15.09 8.15
N GLY A 223 23.91 15.09 8.12
CA GLY A 223 24.72 16.25 8.43
C GLY A 223 24.84 17.29 7.32
N ILE A 224 24.16 17.08 6.17
CA ILE A 224 24.36 17.85 4.94
C ILE A 224 24.01 19.31 5.17
N ARG A 225 24.88 20.23 4.72
CA ARG A 225 24.77 21.67 5.00
C ARG A 225 24.26 22.48 3.82
N MET A 226 24.57 22.03 2.61
CA MET A 226 24.19 22.67 1.36
C MET A 226 23.84 21.61 0.34
N PHE A 227 22.78 21.84 -0.44
CA PHE A 227 22.37 20.97 -1.53
C PHE A 227 21.72 21.80 -2.65
N GLU A 228 21.82 21.32 -3.89
CA GLU A 228 21.13 21.89 -5.05
C GLU A 228 20.31 20.81 -5.75
N ILE A 229 19.02 21.05 -5.88
CA ILE A 229 18.07 20.23 -6.63
C ILE A 229 17.94 20.87 -8.02
N THR A 230 18.53 20.22 -9.03
CA THR A 230 18.48 20.67 -10.43
C THR A 230 17.50 19.83 -11.24
N SER A 231 17.15 20.31 -12.44
CA SER A 231 16.38 19.57 -13.46
C SER A 231 17.00 18.26 -13.96
N GLN A 232 18.15 17.81 -13.42
CA GLN A 232 18.66 16.45 -13.68
C GLN A 232 17.83 15.37 -12.97
N PHE A 233 17.16 15.74 -11.86
CA PHE A 233 16.33 14.83 -11.08
C PHE A 233 14.92 14.75 -11.70
N GLN A 234 14.64 13.64 -12.37
CA GLN A 234 13.34 13.31 -12.96
C GLN A 234 12.33 12.85 -11.89
N PHE A 235 12.82 12.23 -10.82
CA PHE A 235 12.03 11.76 -9.69
C PHE A 235 12.63 12.29 -8.40
N ILE A 236 11.84 13.02 -7.62
CA ILE A 236 12.20 13.53 -6.31
C ILE A 236 11.06 13.13 -5.38
N ASP A 237 11.29 12.10 -4.58
CA ASP A 237 10.32 11.62 -3.60
C ASP A 237 10.23 12.60 -2.40
N GLU A 238 9.38 12.28 -1.42
CA GLU A 238 9.17 13.07 -0.21
C GLU A 238 10.32 13.01 0.81
N ASN A 239 10.28 13.90 1.79
CA ASN A 239 11.07 13.83 3.04
C ASN A 239 12.61 13.76 2.87
N ILE A 240 13.15 14.06 1.68
CA ILE A 240 14.56 13.83 1.30
C ILE A 240 15.56 14.32 2.35
N PHE A 241 15.39 15.52 2.90
CA PHE A 241 16.25 16.14 3.91
C PHE A 241 15.57 16.30 5.28
N CYS A 242 14.45 15.61 5.53
CA CYS A 242 13.67 15.75 6.76
C CYS A 242 14.53 15.51 8.03
N MET A 243 14.49 16.46 8.97
CA MET A 243 15.30 16.56 10.19
C MET A 243 16.84 16.66 9.99
N SER A 244 17.31 17.10 8.82
CA SER A 244 18.75 17.27 8.54
C SER A 244 19.35 18.60 9.03
N LEU A 245 20.69 18.67 9.07
CA LEU A 245 21.45 19.86 9.48
C LEU A 245 21.66 20.89 8.35
N LEU A 246 20.72 20.93 7.39
CA LEU A 246 20.77 21.77 6.19
C LEU A 246 20.78 23.26 6.56
N ARG A 247 21.58 24.06 5.83
CA ARG A 247 21.73 25.51 6.05
C ARG A 247 21.36 26.35 4.84
N LYS A 248 21.51 25.80 3.64
CA LYS A 248 20.99 26.36 2.39
C LYS A 248 20.55 25.25 1.43
N ILE A 249 19.43 25.47 0.74
CA ILE A 249 19.01 24.66 -0.42
C ILE A 249 18.71 25.57 -1.61
N SER A 250 18.92 25.06 -2.83
CA SER A 250 18.46 25.71 -4.06
C SER A 250 17.70 24.73 -4.95
N PHE A 251 16.65 25.23 -5.60
CA PHE A 251 15.81 24.52 -6.56
C PHE A 251 15.94 25.23 -7.93
N THR A 252 16.40 24.51 -8.95
CA THR A 252 16.69 25.07 -10.28
C THR A 252 16.14 24.18 -11.40
N GLY A 253 15.21 24.71 -12.20
CA GLY A 253 14.58 23.99 -13.32
C GLY A 253 13.59 22.88 -12.91
N VAL A 254 13.05 22.93 -11.69
CA VAL A 254 12.09 21.95 -11.17
C VAL A 254 10.73 22.62 -10.89
N LYS A 255 9.63 21.96 -11.30
CA LYS A 255 8.26 22.52 -11.21
C LYS A 255 7.64 22.47 -9.81
N GLN A 256 8.07 21.53 -8.98
CA GLN A 256 7.38 21.17 -7.74
C GLN A 256 8.40 20.92 -6.62
N ILE A 257 8.02 21.29 -5.39
CA ILE A 257 8.78 21.02 -4.16
C ILE A 257 7.97 20.01 -3.33
N PRO A 258 8.42 18.73 -3.23
CA PRO A 258 7.69 17.64 -2.58
C PRO A 258 7.37 17.82 -1.08
N ASN A 259 6.41 17.03 -0.61
CA ASN A 259 5.99 16.98 0.80
C ASN A 259 7.16 16.75 1.76
N GLY A 260 7.16 17.48 2.87
CA GLY A 260 8.10 17.31 3.98
C GLY A 260 9.59 17.43 3.63
N ILE A 261 9.95 17.88 2.42
CA ILE A 261 11.32 17.71 1.86
C ILE A 261 12.43 18.27 2.75
N CYS A 262 12.16 19.35 3.47
CA CYS A 262 13.03 19.97 4.47
C CYS A 262 12.32 20.16 5.83
N SER A 263 11.24 19.41 6.14
CA SER A 263 10.59 19.48 7.45
C SER A 263 11.59 19.18 8.58
N GLY A 264 11.51 19.93 9.69
CA GLY A 264 12.43 19.81 10.82
C GLY A 264 13.88 20.23 10.54
N CYS A 265 14.17 20.91 9.42
CA CYS A 265 15.52 21.44 9.15
C CYS A 265 15.80 22.71 9.97
N PHE A 266 15.93 22.55 11.28
CA PHE A 266 16.03 23.65 12.26
C PHE A 266 17.14 24.68 11.96
N HIS A 267 18.19 24.28 11.23
CA HIS A 267 19.34 25.12 10.86
C HIS A 267 19.25 25.76 9.46
N LEU A 268 18.16 25.53 8.71
CA LEU A 268 18.01 26.03 7.34
C LEU A 268 17.86 27.56 7.38
N THR A 269 18.81 28.29 6.80
CA THR A 269 18.82 29.77 6.84
C THR A 269 18.37 30.41 5.52
N SER A 270 18.51 29.67 4.41
CA SER A 270 18.27 30.16 3.06
C SER A 270 17.65 29.08 2.17
N VAL A 271 16.54 29.41 1.52
CA VAL A 271 15.99 28.67 0.37
C VAL A 271 16.16 29.55 -0.86
N ILE A 272 16.54 28.97 -1.99
CA ILE A 272 16.55 29.64 -3.29
C ILE A 272 15.69 28.84 -4.27
N MET A 273 14.87 29.54 -5.05
CA MET A 273 14.08 28.98 -6.14
C MET A 273 14.37 29.77 -7.42
N ASP A 274 14.22 29.16 -8.59
CA ASP A 274 14.06 29.89 -9.84
C ASP A 274 12.58 29.94 -10.25
N ASP A 275 12.28 30.73 -11.30
CA ASP A 275 10.92 30.96 -11.76
C ASP A 275 10.29 29.74 -12.48
N VAL A 276 10.88 28.53 -12.36
CA VAL A 276 10.30 27.28 -12.85
C VAL A 276 9.42 26.61 -11.79
N VAL A 277 9.59 26.93 -10.50
CA VAL A 277 8.77 26.37 -9.41
C VAL A 277 7.34 26.92 -9.48
N GLU A 278 6.36 26.03 -9.67
CA GLU A 278 4.92 26.35 -9.71
C GLU A 278 4.18 25.94 -8.42
N CYS A 279 4.65 24.89 -7.73
CA CYS A 279 4.02 24.39 -6.49
C CYS A 279 5.03 24.12 -5.37
N ILE A 280 4.65 24.44 -4.14
CA ILE A 280 5.28 24.00 -2.89
C ILE A 280 4.24 23.18 -2.14
N PHE A 281 4.50 21.90 -1.88
CA PHE A 281 3.53 21.02 -1.21
C PHE A 281 3.69 21.00 0.32
N ASP A 282 2.95 20.12 0.99
CA ASP A 282 2.65 20.19 2.41
C ASP A 282 3.90 19.94 3.29
N CYS A 283 3.99 20.66 4.41
CA CYS A 283 5.11 20.62 5.36
C CYS A 283 6.53 20.82 4.75
N ALA A 284 6.66 21.29 3.50
CA ALA A 284 7.93 21.28 2.76
C ALA A 284 9.12 21.94 3.48
N PHE A 285 8.88 23.01 4.25
CA PHE A 285 9.86 23.71 5.09
C PHE A 285 9.36 23.89 6.54
N GLU A 286 8.49 23.00 7.01
CA GLU A 286 8.00 23.01 8.39
C GLU A 286 9.15 23.00 9.41
N GLN A 287 8.98 23.72 10.53
CA GLN A 287 9.92 23.86 11.64
C GLN A 287 11.34 24.33 11.24
N CYS A 288 11.48 25.03 10.11
CA CYS A 288 12.76 25.66 9.72
C CYS A 288 13.03 26.95 10.53
N ILE A 289 13.27 26.79 11.84
CA ILE A 289 13.38 27.87 12.85
C ILE A 289 14.60 28.81 12.70
N GLU A 290 15.49 28.60 11.73
CA GLU A 290 16.54 29.54 11.34
C GLU A 290 16.26 30.27 10.00
N LEU A 291 15.19 29.91 9.27
CA LEU A 291 14.95 30.33 7.88
C LEU A 291 14.60 31.81 7.78
N LYS A 292 15.46 32.58 7.12
CA LYS A 292 15.35 34.04 7.01
C LYS A 292 15.32 34.57 5.59
N ASN A 293 15.97 33.86 4.66
CA ASN A 293 16.09 34.27 3.27
C ASN A 293 15.38 33.25 2.37
N ILE A 294 14.31 33.68 1.72
CA ILE A 294 13.63 32.91 0.67
C ILE A 294 13.30 33.87 -0.47
N ASN A 295 13.55 33.46 -1.70
CA ASN A 295 12.94 34.07 -2.87
C ASN A 295 11.91 33.09 -3.42
N PHE A 296 10.68 33.56 -3.59
CA PHE A 296 9.61 32.81 -4.23
C PHE A 296 9.70 33.01 -5.75
N SER A 297 9.35 31.97 -6.51
CA SER A 297 9.20 32.01 -7.97
C SER A 297 8.11 33.00 -8.38
N SER A 298 8.28 33.71 -9.51
CA SER A 298 7.24 34.55 -10.10
C SER A 298 6.02 33.76 -10.59
N ASN A 299 6.20 32.45 -10.82
CA ASN A 299 5.21 31.53 -11.40
C ASN A 299 4.63 30.58 -10.35
N LEU A 300 4.90 30.82 -9.05
CA LEU A 300 4.35 30.05 -7.94
C LEU A 300 2.83 30.28 -7.82
N LYS A 301 2.05 29.20 -7.96
CA LYS A 301 0.58 29.17 -7.90
C LYS A 301 0.07 28.60 -6.58
N PHE A 302 0.75 27.58 -6.05
CA PHE A 302 0.27 26.79 -4.91
C PHE A 302 1.31 26.72 -3.80
N ILE A 303 0.88 26.98 -2.56
CA ILE A 303 1.61 26.68 -1.33
C ILE A 303 0.74 25.82 -0.42
N GLY A 304 1.22 24.65 -0.05
CA GLY A 304 0.52 23.64 0.74
C GLY A 304 0.33 23.96 2.22
N ASN A 305 -0.33 23.03 2.92
CA ASN A 305 -0.63 23.12 4.34
C ASN A 305 0.66 23.01 5.17
N SER A 306 0.76 23.80 6.24
CA SER A 306 1.93 23.89 7.13
C SER A 306 3.28 24.09 6.43
N ALA A 307 3.32 24.48 5.14
CA ALA A 307 4.52 24.44 4.30
C ALA A 307 5.68 25.30 4.83
N PHE A 308 5.40 26.33 5.64
CA PHE A 308 6.38 27.14 6.36
C PHE A 308 6.07 27.28 7.87
N PHE A 309 5.32 26.33 8.46
CA PHE A 309 4.93 26.36 9.87
C PHE A 309 6.17 26.52 10.78
N GLY A 310 6.12 27.45 11.73
CA GLY A 310 7.22 27.72 12.68
C GLY A 310 8.47 28.38 12.10
N CYS A 311 8.48 28.82 10.84
CA CYS A 311 9.64 29.47 10.22
C CYS A 311 9.99 30.85 10.82
N ALA A 312 11.24 31.29 10.60
CA ALA A 312 11.84 32.40 11.32
C ALA A 312 12.10 33.68 10.50
N PHE A 313 11.43 33.84 9.35
CA PHE A 313 11.65 34.95 8.43
C PHE A 313 11.04 36.26 8.91
N ASN A 314 11.67 37.38 8.55
CA ASN A 314 11.23 38.72 8.97
C ASN A 314 10.18 39.33 8.03
N LYS A 315 10.23 38.94 6.75
CA LYS A 315 9.47 39.52 5.64
C LYS A 315 9.17 38.46 4.58
N ILE A 316 7.95 38.44 4.07
CA ILE A 316 7.53 37.67 2.89
C ILE A 316 6.82 38.60 1.89
N ILE A 317 7.10 38.38 0.61
CA ILE A 317 6.29 38.87 -0.51
C ILE A 317 6.01 37.65 -1.40
N LEU A 318 4.73 37.36 -1.62
CA LEU A 318 4.25 36.30 -2.50
C LEU A 318 3.75 36.91 -3.83
N PRO A 319 3.87 36.19 -4.96
CA PRO A 319 3.62 36.75 -6.30
C PRO A 319 2.14 37.09 -6.55
N ASP A 320 1.92 37.80 -7.65
CA ASP A 320 0.61 38.20 -8.17
C ASP A 320 -0.15 37.05 -8.86
N ASN A 321 0.57 36.03 -9.35
CA ASN A 321 0.01 34.80 -9.91
C ASN A 321 -0.35 33.73 -8.88
N LEU A 322 -0.25 34.00 -7.57
CA LEU A 322 -0.55 33.00 -6.54
C LEU A 322 -2.07 32.71 -6.46
N GLU A 323 -2.42 31.43 -6.52
CA GLU A 323 -3.80 30.94 -6.52
C GLU A 323 -4.23 30.48 -5.12
N PHE A 324 -3.35 29.82 -4.36
CA PHE A 324 -3.68 29.18 -3.07
C PHE A 324 -2.55 29.19 -2.02
N ILE A 325 -2.93 29.39 -0.75
CA ILE A 325 -2.13 29.20 0.47
C ILE A 325 -2.91 28.29 1.44
N GLY A 326 -2.32 27.14 1.78
CA GLY A 326 -2.92 26.12 2.67
C GLY A 326 -3.02 26.53 4.14
N GLU A 327 -3.76 25.72 4.91
CA GLU A 327 -3.98 25.91 6.35
C GLU A 327 -2.63 25.94 7.12
N LEU A 328 -2.58 26.75 8.19
CA LEU A 328 -1.44 26.89 9.10
C LEU A 328 -0.09 27.27 8.43
N CYS A 329 -0.08 27.60 7.14
CA CYS A 329 1.13 27.72 6.32
C CYS A 329 2.20 28.68 6.87
N PHE A 330 1.80 29.81 7.48
CA PHE A 330 2.71 30.74 8.17
C PHE A 330 2.47 30.83 9.69
N ALA A 331 1.75 29.86 10.28
CA ALA A 331 1.51 29.83 11.72
C ALA A 331 2.81 29.62 12.49
N ASN A 332 2.83 30.06 13.76
CA ASN A 332 4.04 30.07 14.61
C ASN A 332 5.25 30.86 14.06
N CYS A 333 5.12 31.61 12.96
CA CYS A 333 6.21 32.42 12.38
C CYS A 333 6.48 33.71 13.18
N LYS A 334 6.95 33.55 14.43
CA LYS A 334 7.04 34.60 15.46
C LYS A 334 7.93 35.82 15.11
N ASN A 335 8.78 35.70 14.09
CA ASN A 335 9.62 36.79 13.58
C ASN A 335 8.98 37.59 12.43
N LEU A 336 7.87 37.13 11.84
CA LEU A 336 7.27 37.74 10.66
C LEU A 336 6.70 39.12 11.00
N THR A 337 7.25 40.16 10.38
CA THR A 337 6.86 41.58 10.59
C THR A 337 6.25 42.22 9.35
N GLU A 338 6.46 41.65 8.16
CA GLU A 338 5.87 42.13 6.91
C GLU A 338 5.44 40.94 6.05
N LEU A 339 4.17 40.86 5.69
CA LEU A 339 3.66 39.91 4.71
C LEU A 339 2.91 40.67 3.61
N ARG A 340 3.16 40.29 2.36
CA ARG A 340 2.39 40.76 1.20
C ARG A 340 1.96 39.58 0.34
N VAL A 341 0.66 39.45 0.11
CA VAL A 341 0.09 38.62 -0.95
C VAL A 341 -0.27 39.56 -2.09
N LEU A 342 0.53 39.57 -3.18
CA LEU A 342 0.29 40.49 -4.31
C LEU A 342 -0.90 40.05 -5.17
N SER A 343 -1.22 38.76 -5.18
CA SER A 343 -2.41 38.22 -5.84
C SER A 343 -3.68 38.72 -5.18
N LYS A 344 -4.56 39.31 -6.00
CA LYS A 344 -5.89 39.79 -5.58
C LYS A 344 -6.95 38.68 -5.55
N GLN A 345 -6.67 37.56 -6.19
CA GLN A 345 -7.59 36.43 -6.33
C GLN A 345 -7.32 35.30 -5.33
N CYS A 346 -6.06 35.18 -4.87
CA CYS A 346 -5.56 34.13 -3.98
C CYS A 346 -6.53 33.70 -2.88
N ILE A 347 -6.66 32.39 -2.69
CA ILE A 347 -7.32 31.76 -1.55
C ILE A 347 -6.31 31.55 -0.43
N ILE A 348 -6.75 31.79 0.81
CA ILE A 348 -5.93 31.69 2.03
C ILE A 348 -6.73 30.84 3.03
N GLY A 349 -6.20 29.69 3.44
CA GLY A 349 -6.84 28.76 4.37
C GLY A 349 -7.01 29.29 5.80
N ASP A 350 -7.38 28.41 6.74
CA ASP A 350 -7.49 28.79 8.16
C ASP A 350 -6.13 28.98 8.83
N ARG A 351 -6.12 29.75 9.91
CA ARG A 351 -5.01 29.84 10.88
C ARG A 351 -3.64 30.14 10.27
N VAL A 352 -3.59 30.67 9.05
CA VAL A 352 -2.35 30.92 8.31
C VAL A 352 -1.43 31.89 9.08
N PHE A 353 -1.98 32.72 9.97
CA PHE A 353 -1.20 33.61 10.85
C PHE A 353 -1.40 33.32 12.35
N PHE A 354 -1.79 32.10 12.70
CA PHE A 354 -2.03 31.68 14.09
C PHE A 354 -0.78 31.78 14.98
N SER A 355 -1.00 31.96 16.29
CA SER A 355 -0.06 32.46 17.32
C SER A 355 0.20 33.97 17.29
N ASP A 356 0.98 34.47 18.26
CA ASP A 356 1.18 35.90 18.56
C ASP A 356 2.19 36.58 17.59
N ILE A 357 1.92 36.50 16.29
CA ILE A 357 2.77 37.02 15.20
C ILE A 357 2.76 38.56 15.18
N LYS A 358 3.94 39.17 15.02
CA LYS A 358 4.18 40.61 15.19
C LYS A 358 4.20 41.38 13.86
N LEU A 359 3.25 41.06 12.99
CA LEU A 359 3.01 41.73 11.71
C LEU A 359 2.73 43.23 11.92
N LYS A 360 3.57 44.06 11.28
CA LYS A 360 3.47 45.54 11.20
C LYS A 360 2.96 46.02 9.84
N VAL A 361 3.10 45.17 8.82
CA VAL A 361 2.63 45.37 7.46
C VAL A 361 1.99 44.05 7.03
N LEU A 362 0.73 44.11 6.65
CA LEU A 362 -0.04 42.97 6.17
C LEU A 362 -0.83 43.43 4.94
N GLU A 363 -0.40 43.00 3.76
CA GLU A 363 -1.10 43.24 2.49
C GLU A 363 -1.69 41.91 2.02
N LEU A 364 -3.00 41.89 1.78
CA LEU A 364 -3.81 40.72 1.47
C LEU A 364 -4.77 41.02 0.33
N PRO A 365 -5.39 40.01 -0.31
CA PRO A 365 -6.54 40.19 -1.19
C PRO A 365 -7.75 40.75 -0.42
N LEU A 366 -7.80 42.09 -0.31
CA LEU A 366 -8.96 42.83 0.16
C LEU A 366 -9.92 43.10 -1.00
N LYS A 367 -11.22 43.24 -0.71
CA LYS A 367 -12.14 43.94 -1.60
C LYS A 367 -12.97 44.96 -0.83
N ASP A 368 -13.20 46.10 -1.47
CA ASP A 368 -13.88 47.28 -0.90
C ASP A 368 -13.32 47.73 0.46
N GLY A 369 -12.00 47.58 0.61
CA GLY A 369 -11.23 47.92 1.79
C GLY A 369 -11.23 46.86 2.90
N LYS A 370 -12.00 45.78 2.75
CA LYS A 370 -12.21 44.76 3.80
C LYS A 370 -11.62 43.41 3.43
N TYR A 371 -11.20 42.65 4.44
CA TYR A 371 -10.99 41.22 4.28
C TYR A 371 -12.36 40.56 4.36
N THR A 372 -12.85 40.19 3.17
CA THR A 372 -14.08 39.41 2.95
C THR A 372 -13.88 37.94 3.29
N PHE A 373 -12.62 37.48 3.29
CA PHE A 373 -12.22 36.19 3.81
C PHE A 373 -12.26 36.18 5.35
N PRO A 374 -12.13 35.01 6.00
CA PRO A 374 -12.63 34.90 7.35
C PRO A 374 -11.64 34.28 8.36
N VAL A 375 -11.40 34.99 9.47
CA VAL A 375 -10.15 34.98 10.27
C VAL A 375 -10.31 34.68 11.76
N SER A 376 -9.55 33.72 12.31
CA SER A 376 -9.60 33.30 13.74
C SER A 376 -9.49 34.47 14.73
N LYS A 377 -9.89 34.35 16.02
CA LYS A 377 -9.78 35.52 16.93
C LYS A 377 -8.35 36.06 17.03
N ASP A 378 -7.34 35.21 16.93
CA ASP A 378 -5.94 35.64 16.89
C ASP A 378 -5.59 36.40 15.60
N GLU A 379 -6.02 35.91 14.45
CA GLU A 379 -5.87 36.63 13.19
C GLU A 379 -6.66 37.94 13.22
N LYS A 380 -7.88 37.99 13.78
CA LYS A 380 -8.63 39.23 13.97
C LYS A 380 -7.89 40.24 14.87
N LYS A 381 -7.13 39.78 15.89
CA LYS A 381 -6.23 40.67 16.66
C LYS A 381 -5.11 41.24 15.77
N ILE A 382 -4.50 40.40 14.92
CA ILE A 382 -3.44 40.79 13.97
C ILE A 382 -3.97 41.79 12.91
N PHE A 383 -5.11 41.49 12.31
CA PHE A 383 -5.69 42.27 11.22
C PHE A 383 -6.15 43.65 11.72
N LYS A 384 -6.80 43.70 12.89
CA LYS A 384 -7.16 44.96 13.57
C LYS A 384 -5.92 45.80 13.91
N ARG A 385 -4.79 45.18 14.30
CA ARG A 385 -3.51 45.89 14.53
C ARG A 385 -2.92 46.46 13.23
N ASN A 386 -3.20 45.86 12.09
CA ASN A 386 -2.73 46.28 10.76
C ASN A 386 -3.75 47.16 10.00
N GLY A 387 -4.86 47.56 10.64
CA GLY A 387 -5.88 48.43 10.02
C GLY A 387 -6.81 47.73 9.03
N ILE A 388 -6.78 46.40 8.95
CA ILE A 388 -7.66 45.62 8.06
C ILE A 388 -9.01 45.40 8.75
N GLU A 389 -10.07 45.91 8.14
CA GLU A 389 -11.43 45.63 8.58
C GLU A 389 -11.83 44.22 8.11
N CYS A 390 -12.17 43.34 9.05
CA CYS A 390 -12.60 41.96 8.77
C CYS A 390 -14.12 41.91 8.91
N ILE A 391 -14.81 41.32 7.93
CA ILE A 391 -16.27 41.24 7.99
C ILE A 391 -16.72 40.21 9.05
N ASN A 392 -15.96 39.12 9.25
CA ASN A 392 -16.44 37.94 9.98
C ASN A 392 -15.77 37.61 11.36
N ILE A 393 -16.36 36.69 12.15
CA ILE A 393 -15.92 36.20 13.49
C ILE A 393 -16.50 34.81 13.88
N LEU A 394 -15.66 33.80 14.18
CA LEU A 394 -16.03 32.66 15.06
C LEU A 394 -15.75 33.03 16.53
N LEU A 395 -16.36 32.27 17.43
CA LEU A 395 -16.20 32.39 18.86
C LEU A 395 -15.36 31.23 19.43
N ASP A 396 -14.02 31.28 19.33
CA ASP A 396 -13.15 30.28 20.00
C ASP A 396 -13.50 30.18 21.51
N GLN A 397 -13.56 28.96 22.05
CA GLN A 397 -13.24 28.73 23.46
C GLN A 397 -12.33 27.50 23.61
N GLU A 398 -11.37 27.68 24.51
CA GLU A 398 -10.46 26.69 25.11
C GLU A 398 -9.50 25.96 24.16
N TYR A 399 -8.49 25.34 24.76
CA TYR A 399 -7.18 25.12 24.15
C TYR A 399 -6.90 23.63 23.95
N VAL A 400 -6.52 23.24 22.74
CA VAL A 400 -6.03 21.89 22.42
C VAL A 400 -4.67 22.07 21.75
N GLU A 401 -3.69 21.28 22.15
CA GLU A 401 -2.33 21.34 21.60
C GLU A 401 -2.32 20.96 20.09
N PRO A 402 -1.29 21.36 19.32
CA PRO A 402 -1.18 21.00 17.91
C PRO A 402 -0.90 19.50 17.75
N ILE A 403 -1.99 18.73 17.64
CA ILE A 403 -2.00 17.28 17.43
C ILE A 403 -1.75 16.98 15.95
N GLU A 404 -0.77 16.13 15.65
CA GLU A 404 -0.53 15.58 14.31
C GLU A 404 -1.74 14.75 13.84
N LEU A 405 -2.18 14.96 12.59
CA LEU A 405 -3.21 14.22 11.83
C LEU A 405 -4.14 13.28 12.66
N LEU A 406 -5.32 13.77 13.07
CA LEU A 406 -6.32 12.92 13.73
C LEU A 406 -7.76 13.13 13.22
N ASN A 407 -8.47 12.00 13.10
CA ASN A 407 -9.81 11.88 12.50
C ASN A 407 -10.96 12.16 13.48
N THR A 408 -12.07 12.66 12.93
CA THR A 408 -13.48 12.42 13.34
C THR A 408 -14.00 12.87 14.72
N ASN A 409 -15.12 13.62 14.65
CA ASN A 409 -16.30 13.59 15.53
C ASN A 409 -16.22 13.95 17.04
N LYS A 410 -15.06 13.95 17.72
CA LYS A 410 -15.06 14.02 19.20
C LYS A 410 -15.02 15.42 19.86
N GLN A 411 -14.93 16.52 19.11
CA GLN A 411 -14.92 17.89 19.67
C GLN A 411 -16.02 18.84 19.15
N ILE A 412 -16.90 18.38 18.25
CA ILE A 412 -18.01 19.21 17.71
C ILE A 412 -19.12 19.44 18.76
N ARG A 413 -19.14 18.66 19.86
CA ARG A 413 -20.12 18.82 20.96
C ARG A 413 -20.12 20.21 21.61
N ASN A 414 -18.98 20.91 21.62
CA ASN A 414 -18.85 22.21 22.32
C ASN A 414 -19.66 23.35 21.66
N ILE A 415 -20.28 23.14 20.49
CA ILE A 415 -21.25 24.09 19.91
C ILE A 415 -22.60 24.05 20.67
N GLN A 416 -22.91 22.98 21.40
CA GLN A 416 -24.19 22.82 22.13
C GLN A 416 -24.26 23.65 23.42
N GLU A 417 -23.15 24.22 23.92
CA GLU A 417 -23.13 24.98 25.18
C GLU A 417 -23.46 26.48 25.03
N PHE A 418 -23.61 26.99 23.79
CA PHE A 418 -23.92 28.41 23.53
C PHE A 418 -25.41 28.74 23.72
N GLY A 419 -25.85 28.76 24.98
CA GLY A 419 -27.18 29.24 25.37
C GLY A 419 -27.40 30.75 25.14
N GLU A 420 -28.58 31.09 24.62
CA GLU A 420 -29.32 32.35 24.84
C GLU A 420 -28.70 33.71 24.41
N SER A 421 -27.61 33.77 23.63
CA SER A 421 -27.09 35.07 23.12
C SER A 421 -27.64 35.47 21.74
N MET A 422 -28.75 36.24 21.71
CA MET A 422 -29.32 36.80 20.48
C MET A 422 -28.32 37.66 19.68
N SER A 423 -27.90 37.18 18.52
CA SER A 423 -26.98 37.86 17.59
C SER A 423 -27.62 37.96 16.21
N THR A 424 -27.96 39.18 15.77
CA THR A 424 -28.75 39.39 14.54
C THR A 424 -28.02 39.04 13.24
N SER A 425 -26.69 39.01 13.26
CA SER A 425 -25.84 38.62 12.11
C SER A 425 -24.75 37.63 12.50
N ILE A 426 -24.48 36.64 11.63
CA ILE A 426 -23.48 35.59 11.82
C ILE A 426 -22.52 35.50 10.62
N CYS A 427 -21.30 35.02 10.89
CA CYS A 427 -20.08 35.42 10.21
C CYS A 427 -18.95 34.37 10.37
N ILE A 428 -18.99 33.29 9.58
CA ILE A 428 -18.12 32.07 9.61
C ILE A 428 -16.62 32.37 9.36
N LEU A 429 -15.67 31.46 9.65
CA LEU A 429 -14.18 31.49 9.43
C LEU A 429 -13.58 30.24 8.70
N ASN A 430 -12.32 30.30 8.22
CA ASN A 430 -11.91 29.63 6.95
C ASN A 430 -11.39 28.18 6.98
N SER A 431 -11.64 27.40 8.03
CA SER A 431 -11.34 25.95 8.00
C SER A 431 -12.39 25.16 7.20
N ALA A 432 -13.53 25.77 6.90
CA ALA A 432 -14.68 25.13 6.29
C ALA A 432 -14.63 25.09 4.74
N TYR A 433 -14.01 24.05 4.18
CA TYR A 433 -14.29 23.62 2.79
C TYR A 433 -15.74 23.17 2.60
N ARG A 434 -16.43 22.81 3.69
CA ARG A 434 -17.76 22.21 3.76
C ARG A 434 -18.48 22.77 5.00
N LEU A 435 -19.75 23.14 4.88
CA LEU A 435 -20.56 23.62 6.00
C LEU A 435 -21.75 22.67 6.24
N ASP A 436 -21.79 22.03 7.41
CA ASP A 436 -22.88 21.14 7.85
C ASP A 436 -24.09 21.97 8.28
N GLY A 437 -25.22 21.78 7.61
CA GLY A 437 -26.47 22.51 7.86
C GLY A 437 -27.12 22.19 9.21
N ASN A 438 -26.81 21.05 9.83
CA ASN A 438 -27.24 20.75 11.21
C ASN A 438 -26.64 21.74 12.21
N LEU A 439 -25.43 22.27 11.96
CA LEU A 439 -24.79 23.25 12.83
C LEU A 439 -25.50 24.62 12.80
N LEU A 440 -26.35 24.87 11.80
CA LEU A 440 -27.17 26.09 11.70
C LEU A 440 -28.55 25.94 12.37
N SER A 441 -28.93 24.73 12.81
CA SER A 441 -30.23 24.45 13.46
C SER A 441 -30.46 25.20 14.78
N SER A 442 -29.38 25.55 15.48
CA SER A 442 -29.40 26.31 16.73
C SER A 442 -29.17 27.82 16.54
N CYS A 443 -28.95 28.29 15.30
CA CYS A 443 -28.56 29.67 15.02
C CYS A 443 -29.75 30.60 14.72
N TYR A 444 -30.02 31.53 15.63
CA TYR A 444 -31.05 32.58 15.54
C TYR A 444 -30.58 33.85 14.77
N CYS A 445 -29.90 33.71 13.64
CA CYS A 445 -29.45 34.84 12.82
C CYS A 445 -30.47 35.25 11.73
N GLU A 446 -30.57 36.56 11.45
CA GLU A 446 -31.45 37.09 10.39
C GLU A 446 -30.70 37.39 9.08
N GLU A 447 -29.43 37.81 9.19
CA GLU A 447 -28.50 38.09 8.09
C GLU A 447 -27.22 37.25 8.23
N MET A 448 -26.73 36.69 7.13
CA MET A 448 -25.44 35.98 7.09
C MET A 448 -24.57 36.54 5.97
N ILE A 449 -23.33 36.90 6.32
CA ILE A 449 -22.35 37.39 5.35
C ILE A 449 -21.35 36.27 5.06
N PHE A 450 -21.39 35.78 3.83
CA PHE A 450 -20.52 34.70 3.41
C PHE A 450 -19.10 35.20 3.16
N PRO A 451 -18.08 34.37 3.46
CA PRO A 451 -16.70 34.65 3.09
C PRO A 451 -16.21 33.79 1.92
N LYS A 452 -15.18 34.27 1.22
CA LYS A 452 -14.66 33.59 0.02
C LYS A 452 -14.05 32.22 0.42
N GLY A 453 -14.23 31.20 -0.43
CA GLY A 453 -13.60 29.88 -0.23
C GLY A 453 -14.56 28.73 0.11
N ILE A 454 -15.80 29.00 0.52
CA ILE A 454 -16.81 27.92 0.68
C ILE A 454 -17.29 27.47 -0.71
N ILE A 455 -17.05 26.20 -1.04
CA ILE A 455 -17.37 25.59 -2.34
C ILE A 455 -18.71 24.84 -2.32
N LYS A 456 -19.12 24.25 -1.19
CA LYS A 456 -20.47 23.65 -1.03
C LYS A 456 -21.05 23.86 0.39
N ILE A 457 -22.36 24.07 0.45
CA ILE A 457 -23.20 23.93 1.65
C ILE A 457 -23.91 22.58 1.51
N ASP A 458 -23.88 21.72 2.54
CA ASP A 458 -24.30 20.33 2.39
C ASP A 458 -25.76 20.05 2.80
N ASP A 459 -26.31 18.95 2.27
CA ASP A 459 -27.76 18.69 2.10
C ASP A 459 -28.58 18.45 3.39
N SER A 460 -27.97 18.64 4.57
CA SER A 460 -28.63 18.50 5.86
C SER A 460 -29.53 19.71 6.19
N TYR A 461 -30.74 19.68 5.64
CA TYR A 461 -31.98 20.35 6.09
C TYR A 461 -31.79 21.59 6.99
N ILE A 462 -31.33 22.73 6.45
CA ILE A 462 -31.03 23.94 7.22
C ILE A 462 -32.30 24.50 7.90
N PRO A 463 -32.46 24.38 9.23
CA PRO A 463 -33.67 24.78 9.93
C PRO A 463 -33.42 26.07 10.72
N SER A 464 -32.85 27.09 10.06
CA SER A 464 -32.86 28.46 10.54
C SER A 464 -34.01 29.22 9.88
N PRO A 465 -35.24 29.20 10.45
CA PRO A 465 -36.43 29.80 9.84
C PRO A 465 -36.37 31.33 9.75
N ASN A 466 -35.37 31.94 10.40
CA ASN A 466 -35.20 33.38 10.56
C ASN A 466 -34.18 33.99 9.57
N LEU A 467 -33.32 33.18 8.91
CA LEU A 467 -32.35 33.67 7.95
C LEU A 467 -33.08 34.19 6.70
N THR A 468 -33.11 35.52 6.53
CA THR A 468 -33.85 36.18 5.44
C THR A 468 -32.95 36.87 4.41
N LYS A 469 -31.69 37.16 4.76
CA LYS A 469 -30.74 37.85 3.86
C LYS A 469 -29.37 37.16 3.82
N ILE A 470 -28.85 37.01 2.60
CA ILE A 470 -27.46 36.64 2.33
C ILE A 470 -26.76 37.76 1.57
N VAL A 471 -25.56 38.10 2.03
CA VAL A 471 -24.61 38.96 1.31
C VAL A 471 -23.42 38.12 0.90
N LEU A 472 -23.16 38.05 -0.40
CA LEU A 472 -22.03 37.27 -0.93
C LEU A 472 -20.75 38.11 -0.85
N PRO A 473 -19.59 37.49 -0.53
CA PRO A 473 -18.33 38.20 -0.36
C PRO A 473 -17.94 38.83 -1.68
N GLU A 474 -17.68 40.14 -1.66
CA GLU A 474 -17.59 40.93 -2.89
C GLU A 474 -16.58 40.36 -3.90
N CYS A 475 -15.53 39.65 -3.47
CA CYS A 475 -14.44 39.16 -4.35
C CYS A 475 -14.71 37.85 -5.12
N ILE A 476 -15.96 37.35 -5.16
CA ILE A 476 -16.33 36.22 -6.03
C ILE A 476 -16.32 36.65 -7.51
N GLU A 477 -15.85 35.76 -8.38
CA GLU A 477 -15.84 35.94 -9.85
C GLU A 477 -16.67 34.88 -10.60
N VAL A 478 -16.86 33.70 -9.99
CA VAL A 478 -17.71 32.61 -10.47
C VAL A 478 -18.63 32.18 -9.33
N LEU A 479 -19.94 32.12 -9.58
CA LEU A 479 -20.86 31.36 -8.73
C LEU A 479 -21.03 29.95 -9.28
N HIS A 480 -20.82 28.95 -8.43
CA HIS A 480 -20.79 27.54 -8.79
C HIS A 480 -22.15 26.85 -8.60
N GLN A 481 -22.24 25.62 -9.09
CA GLN A 481 -23.45 24.78 -9.00
C GLN A 481 -23.87 24.53 -7.56
N GLU A 482 -25.18 24.62 -7.28
CA GLU A 482 -25.82 24.41 -5.97
C GLU A 482 -25.31 25.31 -4.81
N GLN A 483 -24.48 26.32 -5.10
CA GLN A 483 -23.80 27.13 -4.07
C GLN A 483 -24.78 27.89 -3.14
N ILE A 484 -26.03 28.11 -3.56
CA ILE A 484 -27.08 28.79 -2.77
C ILE A 484 -28.41 28.01 -2.90
N GLY A 485 -28.46 26.85 -2.25
CA GLY A 485 -29.61 25.91 -2.30
C GLY A 485 -30.42 25.76 -1.00
N TYR A 486 -31.68 25.35 -1.12
CA TYR A 486 -32.58 24.82 -0.08
C TYR A 486 -32.93 25.75 1.11
N LEU A 487 -32.60 27.05 1.02
CA LEU A 487 -32.84 28.04 2.09
C LEU A 487 -34.27 28.61 2.10
N LYS A 488 -35.24 27.85 2.62
CA LYS A 488 -36.69 28.20 2.70
C LYS A 488 -37.04 29.46 3.53
N GLY A 489 -36.08 30.05 4.24
CA GLY A 489 -36.23 31.35 4.92
C GLY A 489 -35.92 32.57 4.05
N LEU A 490 -35.07 32.38 3.03
CA LEU A 490 -34.33 33.42 2.35
C LEU A 490 -35.20 34.28 1.43
N LYS A 491 -35.04 35.61 1.51
CA LYS A 491 -35.79 36.60 0.73
C LYS A 491 -34.91 37.51 -0.14
N ILE A 492 -33.65 37.71 0.26
CA ILE A 492 -32.73 38.67 -0.36
C ILE A 492 -31.36 38.01 -0.56
N ILE A 493 -30.83 38.11 -1.77
CA ILE A 493 -29.44 37.76 -2.11
C ILE A 493 -28.79 38.99 -2.75
N GLU A 494 -27.71 39.46 -2.16
CA GLU A 494 -26.87 40.52 -2.75
C GLU A 494 -25.69 39.89 -3.51
N ILE A 495 -25.77 39.89 -4.85
CA ILE A 495 -24.72 39.37 -5.74
C ILE A 495 -23.72 40.49 -6.11
N PRO A 496 -22.41 40.31 -5.86
CA PRO A 496 -21.41 41.35 -6.04
C PRO A 496 -20.98 41.60 -7.49
N THR A 497 -20.44 42.80 -7.72
CA THR A 497 -20.17 43.32 -9.07
C THR A 497 -18.90 42.79 -9.75
N SER A 498 -18.19 41.84 -9.14
CA SER A 498 -17.13 41.06 -9.83
C SER A 498 -17.57 39.67 -10.29
N VAL A 499 -18.80 39.22 -9.99
CA VAL A 499 -19.28 37.95 -10.57
C VAL A 499 -19.39 38.13 -12.08
N THR A 500 -18.60 37.35 -12.81
CA THR A 500 -18.56 37.32 -14.29
C THR A 500 -19.19 36.05 -14.86
N ARG A 501 -19.22 34.96 -14.08
CA ARG A 501 -19.85 33.69 -14.42
C ARG A 501 -20.81 33.21 -13.33
N ILE A 502 -21.95 32.66 -13.73
CA ILE A 502 -22.88 31.93 -12.86
C ILE A 502 -23.13 30.56 -13.52
N GLU A 503 -23.09 29.50 -12.73
CA GLU A 503 -23.19 28.10 -13.19
C GLU A 503 -24.59 27.49 -12.95
N LYS A 504 -24.82 26.29 -13.50
CA LYS A 504 -26.13 25.61 -13.48
C LYS A 504 -26.56 25.30 -12.04
N TRP A 505 -27.86 25.36 -11.75
CA TRP A 505 -28.48 25.18 -10.43
C TRP A 505 -27.87 26.01 -9.27
N CYS A 506 -27.20 27.14 -9.56
CA CYS A 506 -26.61 28.03 -8.54
C CYS A 506 -27.63 28.46 -7.46
N PHE A 507 -28.89 28.66 -7.85
CA PHE A 507 -30.01 29.01 -6.96
C PHE A 507 -31.04 27.87 -6.99
N ASN A 508 -31.21 27.17 -5.88
CA ASN A 508 -32.03 25.95 -5.82
C ASN A 508 -33.02 26.00 -4.64
N ALA A 509 -34.30 25.67 -4.85
CA ALA A 509 -35.31 25.48 -3.80
C ALA A 509 -35.47 26.65 -2.80
N LEU A 510 -35.42 27.89 -3.30
CA LEU A 510 -35.50 29.12 -2.49
C LEU A 510 -36.95 29.63 -2.38
N ASP A 511 -37.76 28.91 -1.60
CA ASP A 511 -39.23 29.07 -1.49
C ASP A 511 -39.74 30.49 -1.11
N LYS A 512 -38.89 31.42 -0.67
CA LYS A 512 -39.27 32.81 -0.29
C LYS A 512 -38.49 33.91 -1.03
N LEU A 513 -37.67 33.55 -2.02
CA LEU A 513 -36.92 34.53 -2.81
C LEU A 513 -37.85 35.20 -3.83
N GLU A 514 -38.41 36.36 -3.50
CA GLU A 514 -39.41 37.05 -4.35
C GLU A 514 -38.81 37.69 -5.61
N SER A 515 -37.55 38.14 -5.54
CA SER A 515 -36.83 38.74 -6.68
C SER A 515 -35.33 38.45 -6.66
N LEU A 516 -34.69 38.43 -7.84
CA LEU A 516 -33.25 38.23 -7.99
C LEU A 516 -32.65 39.25 -8.97
N GLN A 517 -31.53 39.86 -8.58
CA GLN A 517 -30.83 40.90 -9.34
C GLN A 517 -29.48 40.35 -9.80
N ILE A 518 -29.32 40.10 -11.11
CA ILE A 518 -28.05 39.66 -11.68
C ILE A 518 -27.25 40.92 -12.10
N PRO A 519 -26.04 41.14 -11.54
CA PRO A 519 -25.25 42.33 -11.87
C PRO A 519 -24.80 42.30 -13.33
N SER A 520 -24.67 43.50 -13.93
CA SER A 520 -24.25 43.69 -15.32
C SER A 520 -22.82 43.21 -15.63
N SER A 521 -22.06 42.81 -14.61
CA SER A 521 -20.75 42.17 -14.72
C SER A 521 -20.81 40.74 -15.24
N VAL A 522 -21.94 40.04 -15.05
CA VAL A 522 -22.10 38.65 -15.49
C VAL A 522 -22.12 38.60 -17.01
N LYS A 523 -21.12 37.91 -17.58
CA LYS A 523 -20.94 37.67 -19.02
C LYS A 523 -21.29 36.24 -19.44
N ILE A 524 -21.27 35.29 -18.50
CA ILE A 524 -21.57 33.87 -18.73
C ILE A 524 -22.62 33.43 -17.71
N LEU A 525 -23.85 33.21 -18.15
CA LEU A 525 -24.97 32.76 -17.32
C LEU A 525 -25.39 31.37 -17.79
N LYS A 526 -24.87 30.31 -17.18
CA LYS A 526 -25.15 28.93 -17.62
C LYS A 526 -26.65 28.61 -17.54
N ASN A 527 -27.07 27.68 -18.40
CA ASN A 527 -28.39 27.06 -18.40
C ASN A 527 -28.79 26.59 -16.99
N ASP A 528 -30.09 26.60 -16.70
CA ASP A 528 -30.67 26.08 -15.45
C ASP A 528 -30.10 26.67 -14.13
N PHE A 529 -29.47 27.84 -14.15
CA PHE A 529 -28.89 28.47 -12.94
C PHE A 529 -29.91 28.79 -11.82
N ILE A 530 -31.22 28.71 -12.09
CA ILE A 530 -32.31 28.77 -11.11
C ILE A 530 -33.18 27.51 -11.26
N ILE A 531 -33.45 26.82 -10.15
CA ILE A 531 -34.37 25.68 -10.05
C ILE A 531 -35.18 25.76 -8.73
N ASP A 532 -36.43 25.27 -8.74
CA ASP A 532 -37.35 25.17 -7.59
C ASP A 532 -37.57 26.43 -6.72
N CYS A 533 -37.26 27.62 -7.23
CA CYS A 533 -37.46 28.90 -6.53
C CYS A 533 -38.92 29.38 -6.66
N SER A 534 -39.82 28.69 -5.95
CA SER A 534 -41.28 28.74 -6.14
C SER A 534 -41.94 30.14 -6.03
N SER A 535 -41.38 31.05 -5.21
CA SER A 535 -41.90 32.43 -5.02
C SER A 535 -41.24 33.50 -5.90
N LEU A 536 -40.32 33.14 -6.80
CA LEU A 536 -39.57 34.11 -7.60
C LEU A 536 -40.44 34.73 -8.70
N THR A 537 -40.73 36.03 -8.61
CA THR A 537 -41.65 36.71 -9.56
C THR A 537 -41.01 37.81 -10.40
N GLU A 538 -39.78 38.23 -10.07
CA GLU A 538 -39.03 39.26 -10.82
C GLU A 538 -37.54 38.87 -10.96
N LEU A 539 -37.07 38.71 -12.20
CA LEU A 539 -35.65 38.58 -12.55
C LEU A 539 -35.20 39.77 -13.41
N ASN A 540 -34.11 40.43 -13.00
CA ASN A 540 -33.50 41.54 -13.73
C ASN A 540 -32.03 41.25 -14.03
N TRP A 541 -31.62 41.42 -15.30
CA TRP A 541 -30.21 41.31 -15.73
C TRP A 541 -29.86 42.39 -16.76
N ASN A 542 -29.30 43.51 -16.28
CA ASN A 542 -29.09 44.72 -17.08
C ASN A 542 -27.72 44.76 -17.81
N ASN A 543 -27.31 43.68 -18.49
CA ASN A 543 -26.05 43.68 -19.27
C ASN A 543 -26.21 44.46 -20.60
N LYS A 544 -25.25 45.33 -20.92
CA LYS A 544 -25.26 46.25 -22.09
C LYS A 544 -24.40 45.79 -23.28
N GLU A 545 -23.61 44.73 -23.15
CA GLU A 545 -22.84 44.18 -24.27
C GLU A 545 -23.65 43.08 -25.00
N PRO A 546 -23.67 43.05 -26.35
CA PRO A 546 -24.39 42.01 -27.09
C PRO A 546 -23.62 40.67 -27.02
N ILE A 547 -24.14 39.76 -26.20
CA ILE A 547 -23.60 38.39 -26.07
C ILE A 547 -23.87 37.63 -27.39
N MET A 548 -22.82 37.08 -28.00
CA MET A 548 -22.95 36.36 -29.28
C MET A 548 -23.51 34.93 -29.12
N LYS A 549 -24.12 34.45 -30.21
CA LYS A 549 -24.81 33.16 -30.44
C LYS A 549 -26.25 33.06 -29.92
N GLU A 550 -27.18 32.98 -30.88
CA GLU A 550 -28.63 33.05 -30.70
C GLU A 550 -29.23 31.82 -29.98
N SER A 551 -28.51 30.70 -29.92
CA SER A 551 -28.91 29.47 -29.21
C SER A 551 -29.08 29.66 -27.70
N PHE A 552 -28.34 30.61 -27.10
CA PHE A 552 -28.28 30.81 -25.64
C PHE A 552 -29.61 31.33 -25.07
N ASN A 553 -30.22 32.32 -25.74
CA ASN A 553 -31.43 32.99 -25.25
C ASN A 553 -32.69 32.12 -25.36
N TYR A 554 -32.77 31.26 -26.38
CA TYR A 554 -33.92 30.36 -26.55
C TYR A 554 -33.97 29.28 -25.46
N LEU A 555 -32.81 28.67 -25.13
CA LEU A 555 -32.76 27.61 -24.13
C LEU A 555 -33.18 28.15 -22.75
N ILE A 556 -32.58 29.26 -22.31
CA ILE A 556 -32.91 29.93 -21.05
C ILE A 556 -34.41 30.27 -20.97
N TYR A 557 -35.00 30.83 -22.04
CA TYR A 557 -36.44 31.13 -22.07
C TYR A 557 -37.33 29.88 -21.98
N THR A 558 -36.95 28.77 -22.59
CA THR A 558 -37.71 27.50 -22.48
C THR A 558 -37.54 26.81 -21.13
N GLN A 559 -36.35 26.86 -20.53
CA GLN A 559 -36.05 26.27 -19.21
C GLN A 559 -36.80 26.99 -18.09
N LEU A 560 -36.76 28.32 -18.07
CA LEU A 560 -37.53 29.16 -17.14
C LEU A 560 -39.05 28.99 -17.26
N LYS A 561 -39.52 28.35 -18.33
CA LYS A 561 -40.93 27.99 -18.55
C LYS A 561 -41.25 26.52 -18.19
N LYS A 562 -40.24 25.66 -18.02
CA LYS A 562 -40.39 24.29 -17.47
C LYS A 562 -40.52 24.31 -15.94
N SER A 563 -39.84 25.21 -15.25
CA SER A 563 -39.74 25.25 -13.77
C SER A 563 -40.99 25.78 -13.03
N ASN A 564 -42.15 25.90 -13.68
CA ASN A 564 -43.40 26.46 -13.14
C ASN A 564 -43.34 27.93 -12.61
N ILE A 565 -42.22 28.64 -12.77
CA ILE A 565 -42.05 30.00 -12.26
C ILE A 565 -42.78 31.02 -13.16
N HIS A 566 -43.83 31.66 -12.64
CA HIS A 566 -44.56 32.72 -13.33
C HIS A 566 -43.97 34.12 -13.06
N PHE A 567 -42.94 34.48 -13.82
CA PHE A 567 -42.37 35.84 -13.81
C PHE A 567 -43.42 36.88 -14.22
N THR A 568 -43.64 37.87 -13.34
CA THR A 568 -44.50 39.04 -13.61
C THR A 568 -43.73 40.17 -14.32
N LYS A 569 -42.41 40.17 -14.16
CA LYS A 569 -41.44 40.92 -14.97
C LYS A 569 -40.23 40.04 -15.25
N PHE A 570 -39.76 40.12 -16.49
CA PHE A 570 -38.56 39.44 -16.94
C PHE A 570 -37.85 40.37 -17.92
N ASN A 571 -36.71 40.94 -17.51
CA ASN A 571 -36.10 42.05 -18.26
C ASN A 571 -34.70 41.68 -18.78
N LEU A 572 -34.66 41.29 -20.06
CA LEU A 572 -33.45 41.10 -20.86
C LEU A 572 -33.42 42.16 -21.96
N ASN A 573 -32.47 43.09 -21.88
CA ASN A 573 -32.36 44.32 -22.68
C ASN A 573 -32.79 44.18 -24.17
N GLY A 574 -34.06 44.41 -24.46
CA GLY A 574 -34.60 44.65 -25.82
C GLY A 574 -35.08 43.44 -26.63
N LEU A 575 -35.25 42.25 -26.05
CA LEU A 575 -35.72 41.04 -26.78
C LEU A 575 -37.24 40.82 -26.76
N ASP A 576 -38.02 41.90 -26.89
CA ASP A 576 -39.49 41.84 -27.02
C ASP A 576 -39.93 41.32 -28.40
N GLY A 577 -39.99 40.00 -28.57
CA GLY A 577 -40.80 39.32 -29.60
C GLY A 577 -40.07 38.74 -30.80
N ILE A 578 -39.33 37.63 -30.61
CA ILE A 578 -38.76 36.81 -31.70
C ILE A 578 -39.24 35.34 -31.54
N ASP A 579 -39.62 34.70 -32.66
CA ASP A 579 -40.17 33.34 -32.72
C ASP A 579 -39.05 32.30 -33.01
N PRO A 580 -38.87 31.21 -32.21
CA PRO A 580 -37.61 30.45 -32.22
C PRO A 580 -37.48 29.32 -33.25
N LEU A 581 -38.48 29.09 -34.10
CA LEU A 581 -38.64 27.85 -34.89
C LEU A 581 -37.65 27.64 -36.08
N HIS A 582 -36.59 28.44 -36.22
CA HIS A 582 -35.67 28.43 -37.38
C HIS A 582 -34.18 28.48 -37.00
N PHE A 583 -33.63 27.39 -36.44
CA PHE A 583 -32.18 27.19 -36.35
C PHE A 583 -31.77 25.77 -36.78
N THR A 584 -30.69 25.68 -37.56
CA THR A 584 -29.99 24.44 -37.92
C THR A 584 -28.57 24.49 -37.36
N ILE A 585 -28.15 23.40 -36.69
CA ILE A 585 -26.94 23.37 -35.86
C ILE A 585 -25.88 22.47 -36.52
N THR A 586 -24.62 22.92 -36.50
CA THR A 586 -23.47 22.26 -37.14
C THR A 586 -22.24 22.13 -36.25
N GLU A 587 -22.34 22.49 -34.97
CA GLU A 587 -21.27 22.41 -33.97
C GLU A 587 -21.36 21.12 -33.12
N PRO A 588 -20.33 20.77 -32.31
CA PRO A 588 -20.36 19.58 -31.46
C PRO A 588 -21.42 19.64 -30.36
N ILE A 589 -21.84 18.46 -29.88
CA ILE A 589 -22.86 18.30 -28.83
C ILE A 589 -22.23 17.65 -27.59
N VAL A 590 -22.69 18.05 -26.42
CA VAL A 590 -22.40 17.42 -25.12
C VAL A 590 -23.74 17.22 -24.43
N PHE A 591 -24.02 16.01 -23.94
CA PHE A 591 -25.23 15.80 -23.13
C PHE A 591 -24.93 16.13 -21.67
N GLN A 592 -25.53 17.23 -21.21
CA GLN A 592 -25.53 17.66 -19.82
C GLN A 592 -26.59 16.90 -19.01
N GLN A 593 -26.49 17.08 -17.69
CA GLN A 593 -27.10 16.22 -16.65
C GLN A 593 -28.58 15.87 -16.88
N ASP A 594 -29.41 16.82 -17.34
CA ASP A 594 -30.85 16.58 -17.54
C ASP A 594 -31.27 16.35 -19.01
N ASP A 595 -30.40 16.65 -19.98
CA ASP A 595 -30.71 16.55 -21.42
C ASP A 595 -30.81 15.10 -21.91
N PHE A 596 -30.01 14.20 -21.33
CA PHE A 596 -29.74 12.88 -21.89
C PHE A 596 -31.01 12.03 -22.03
N ASN A 597 -31.87 11.98 -21.01
CA ASN A 597 -33.07 11.14 -20.98
C ASN A 597 -34.25 11.69 -21.81
N GLU A 598 -34.49 13.01 -21.78
CA GLU A 598 -35.56 13.63 -22.58
C GLU A 598 -35.23 13.60 -24.08
N GLN A 599 -33.97 13.31 -24.47
CA GLN A 599 -33.56 13.10 -25.85
C GLN A 599 -33.37 11.62 -26.23
N ILE A 600 -32.85 10.75 -25.37
CA ILE A 600 -32.75 9.30 -25.62
C ILE A 600 -34.12 8.66 -25.90
N SER A 601 -35.16 9.10 -25.20
CA SER A 601 -36.55 8.68 -25.44
C SER A 601 -37.07 9.04 -26.86
N LYS A 602 -36.33 9.87 -27.60
CA LYS A 602 -36.59 10.26 -29.01
C LYS A 602 -35.52 9.73 -29.98
N PHE A 603 -34.36 9.31 -29.50
CA PHE A 603 -33.21 8.87 -30.31
C PHE A 603 -32.74 7.46 -29.96
N THR A 604 -33.10 6.48 -30.80
CA THR A 604 -32.60 5.09 -30.70
C THR A 604 -31.12 4.94 -31.11
N ILE A 605 -30.51 6.00 -31.62
CA ILE A 605 -29.10 6.10 -32.04
C ILE A 605 -28.61 7.50 -31.62
N LEU A 606 -27.54 7.56 -30.82
CA LEU A 606 -26.94 8.83 -30.39
C LEU A 606 -26.25 9.56 -31.57
N PRO A 607 -26.23 10.91 -31.59
CA PRO A 607 -25.70 11.67 -32.74
C PRO A 607 -24.17 11.62 -32.84
N ASN A 608 -23.65 11.51 -34.07
CA ASN A 608 -22.23 11.31 -34.38
C ASN A 608 -21.28 12.48 -34.06
N ASN A 609 -21.79 13.58 -33.51
CA ASN A 609 -21.04 14.76 -33.04
C ASN A 609 -21.12 14.95 -31.52
N LEU A 610 -21.59 13.93 -30.79
CA LEU A 610 -21.63 13.88 -29.33
C LEU A 610 -20.25 13.58 -28.74
N ILE A 611 -19.72 14.45 -27.87
CA ILE A 611 -18.36 14.32 -27.30
C ILE A 611 -18.34 13.80 -25.86
N GLU A 612 -19.42 13.97 -25.10
CA GLU A 612 -19.44 13.72 -23.66
C GLU A 612 -20.87 13.37 -23.21
N ILE A 613 -20.98 12.42 -22.27
CA ILE A 613 -22.23 11.94 -21.67
C ILE A 613 -22.13 12.04 -20.15
N ASN A 614 -22.98 12.86 -19.53
CA ASN A 614 -23.08 12.99 -18.07
C ASN A 614 -24.42 12.47 -17.54
N GLY A 615 -24.44 12.01 -16.28
CA GLY A 615 -25.57 11.33 -15.67
C GLY A 615 -26.80 12.17 -15.37
N SER A 616 -27.91 11.52 -15.03
CA SER A 616 -29.14 12.22 -14.62
C SER A 616 -29.74 11.60 -13.37
N ASN A 617 -30.50 12.39 -12.60
CA ASN A 617 -31.28 11.91 -11.47
C ASN A 617 -32.69 11.42 -11.90
N THR A 618 -32.84 10.91 -13.13
CA THR A 618 -34.14 10.49 -13.69
C THR A 618 -34.13 9.05 -14.19
N ILE A 619 -35.15 8.28 -13.80
CA ILE A 619 -35.29 6.85 -14.10
C ILE A 619 -35.61 6.65 -15.58
N ASN A 620 -34.83 5.84 -16.30
CA ASN A 620 -35.16 5.42 -17.67
C ASN A 620 -35.67 3.97 -17.69
N GLU A 621 -36.99 3.83 -17.62
CA GLU A 621 -37.66 2.52 -17.62
C GLU A 621 -37.73 1.86 -19.01
N THR A 622 -37.30 2.53 -20.09
CA THR A 622 -37.60 2.10 -21.47
C THR A 622 -36.40 1.59 -22.27
N LEU A 623 -35.19 2.12 -22.01
CA LEU A 623 -34.01 1.78 -22.80
C LEU A 623 -33.47 0.40 -22.40
N THR A 624 -33.37 -0.52 -23.37
CA THR A 624 -32.88 -1.89 -23.14
C THR A 624 -31.49 -2.15 -23.70
N SER A 625 -31.02 -1.34 -24.65
CA SER A 625 -29.62 -1.31 -25.07
C SER A 625 -29.23 0.07 -25.62
N ILE A 626 -27.94 0.42 -25.57
CA ILE A 626 -27.43 1.68 -26.13
C ILE A 626 -26.09 1.46 -26.86
N THR A 627 -25.84 2.24 -27.91
CA THR A 627 -24.52 2.34 -28.57
C THR A 627 -24.00 3.76 -28.48
N ILE A 628 -22.79 3.90 -27.96
CA ILE A 628 -22.09 5.16 -27.71
C ILE A 628 -21.27 5.52 -28.98
N PRO A 629 -21.40 6.74 -29.55
CA PRO A 629 -20.70 7.12 -30.79
C PRO A 629 -19.19 7.28 -30.62
N SER A 630 -18.43 7.09 -31.71
CA SER A 630 -16.96 7.23 -31.75
C SER A 630 -16.44 8.67 -31.74
N SER A 631 -17.26 9.59 -31.26
CA SER A 631 -16.92 10.97 -30.94
C SER A 631 -16.87 11.19 -29.41
N VAL A 632 -17.44 10.27 -28.62
CA VAL A 632 -17.54 10.39 -27.15
C VAL A 632 -16.22 10.04 -26.48
N THR A 633 -15.57 11.03 -25.85
CA THR A 633 -14.28 10.88 -25.16
C THR A 633 -14.41 10.72 -23.65
N SER A 634 -15.59 10.94 -23.07
CA SER A 634 -15.83 10.76 -21.63
C SER A 634 -17.28 10.36 -21.30
N ILE A 635 -17.43 9.57 -20.25
CA ILE A 635 -18.69 9.14 -19.64
C ILE A 635 -18.61 9.50 -18.14
N GLY A 636 -19.19 10.64 -17.80
CA GLY A 636 -19.10 11.26 -16.48
C GLY A 636 -19.98 10.64 -15.40
N LYS A 637 -19.89 11.18 -14.18
CA LYS A 637 -20.56 10.67 -12.99
C LYS A 637 -22.03 10.35 -13.23
N TYR A 638 -22.47 9.21 -12.72
CA TYR A 638 -23.88 8.78 -12.75
C TYR A 638 -24.52 8.61 -14.15
N ALA A 639 -23.73 8.52 -15.24
CA ALA A 639 -24.17 8.52 -16.66
C ALA A 639 -25.50 7.81 -17.01
N PHE A 640 -25.80 6.67 -16.39
CA PHE A 640 -26.97 5.84 -16.65
C PHE A 640 -27.74 5.44 -15.37
N VAL A 641 -27.68 6.26 -14.32
CA VAL A 641 -28.29 5.95 -13.01
C VAL A 641 -29.78 5.58 -13.12
N ASP A 642 -30.15 4.50 -12.42
CA ASP A 642 -31.51 3.94 -12.39
C ASP A 642 -32.11 3.62 -13.78
N PHE A 643 -31.27 3.31 -14.77
CA PHE A 643 -31.70 2.66 -16.03
C PHE A 643 -32.03 1.18 -15.77
N ILE A 644 -33.09 0.93 -14.98
CA ILE A 644 -33.46 -0.40 -14.44
C ILE A 644 -33.70 -1.48 -15.52
N ASN A 645 -34.00 -1.09 -16.76
CA ASN A 645 -34.28 -2.00 -17.88
C ASN A 645 -33.14 -2.11 -18.91
N LEU A 646 -32.05 -1.34 -18.76
CA LEU A 646 -30.89 -1.38 -19.66
C LEU A 646 -30.12 -2.68 -19.48
N LYS A 647 -29.85 -3.41 -20.56
CA LYS A 647 -29.23 -4.76 -20.54
C LYS A 647 -27.87 -4.79 -21.21
N GLU A 648 -27.72 -4.08 -22.33
CA GLU A 648 -26.47 -4.06 -23.12
C GLU A 648 -25.98 -2.64 -23.44
N ILE A 649 -24.68 -2.41 -23.31
CA ILE A 649 -24.01 -1.16 -23.69
C ILE A 649 -22.89 -1.47 -24.69
N TYR A 650 -22.83 -0.71 -25.78
CA TYR A 650 -21.79 -0.80 -26.80
C TYR A 650 -20.95 0.48 -26.78
N LEU A 651 -19.70 0.37 -26.40
CA LEU A 651 -18.70 1.44 -26.36
C LEU A 651 -18.02 1.60 -27.74
N PRO A 652 -17.54 2.82 -28.09
CA PRO A 652 -16.85 3.09 -29.34
C PRO A 652 -15.41 2.52 -29.41
N GLU A 653 -14.72 2.86 -30.49
CA GLU A 653 -13.36 2.43 -30.82
C GLU A 653 -12.26 3.42 -30.36
N ASN A 654 -12.63 4.54 -29.74
CA ASN A 654 -11.71 5.53 -29.17
C ASN A 654 -11.54 5.36 -27.65
N GLU A 655 -10.56 6.07 -27.11
CA GLU A 655 -10.27 6.17 -25.68
C GLU A 655 -11.39 6.95 -24.97
N ILE A 656 -11.82 6.49 -23.79
CA ILE A 656 -12.95 7.03 -23.02
C ILE A 656 -12.54 7.14 -21.55
N GLU A 657 -12.70 8.32 -20.96
CA GLU A 657 -12.57 8.55 -19.53
C GLU A 657 -13.88 8.17 -18.80
N PHE A 658 -13.80 7.45 -17.68
CA PHE A 658 -14.94 6.97 -16.89
C PHE A 658 -14.91 7.56 -15.48
N ASP A 659 -16.07 7.94 -14.95
CA ASP A 659 -16.26 8.57 -13.63
C ASP A 659 -17.29 7.78 -12.78
N ASP A 660 -17.35 8.08 -11.48
CA ASP A 660 -17.96 7.23 -10.46
C ASP A 660 -19.44 6.92 -10.70
N CYS A 661 -19.84 5.74 -10.23
CA CYS A 661 -21.23 5.32 -10.11
C CYS A 661 -22.05 5.42 -11.41
N MET A 662 -21.40 5.45 -12.58
CA MET A 662 -22.06 5.61 -13.89
C MET A 662 -23.19 4.61 -14.19
N PHE A 663 -23.22 3.45 -13.52
CA PHE A 663 -24.28 2.43 -13.63
C PHE A 663 -24.99 2.11 -12.30
N LYS A 664 -24.94 3.00 -11.30
CA LYS A 664 -25.63 2.81 -10.01
C LYS A 664 -27.14 2.68 -10.25
N GLY A 665 -27.73 1.55 -9.86
CA GLY A 665 -29.17 1.29 -10.04
C GLY A 665 -29.56 0.66 -11.39
N CYS A 666 -28.62 0.38 -12.30
CA CYS A 666 -28.92 -0.35 -13.55
C CYS A 666 -29.16 -1.85 -13.28
N THR A 667 -30.27 -2.22 -12.65
CA THR A 667 -30.55 -3.58 -12.15
C THR A 667 -30.68 -4.67 -13.22
N SER A 668 -30.93 -4.31 -14.49
CA SER A 668 -30.89 -5.25 -15.63
C SER A 668 -29.53 -5.32 -16.36
N LEU A 669 -28.56 -4.46 -16.02
CA LEU A 669 -27.34 -4.30 -16.82
C LEU A 669 -26.45 -5.54 -16.71
N SER A 670 -26.27 -6.20 -17.84
CA SER A 670 -25.70 -7.55 -17.89
C SER A 670 -24.60 -7.72 -18.94
N VAL A 671 -24.43 -6.77 -19.88
CA VAL A 671 -23.34 -6.81 -20.87
C VAL A 671 -22.82 -5.42 -21.23
N ILE A 672 -21.50 -5.27 -21.29
CA ILE A 672 -20.79 -4.13 -21.90
C ILE A 672 -19.90 -4.68 -23.02
N LYS A 673 -19.77 -3.97 -24.15
CA LYS A 673 -19.08 -4.45 -25.37
C LYS A 673 -18.26 -3.33 -26.01
N SER A 674 -17.01 -3.59 -26.40
CA SER A 674 -16.11 -2.65 -27.13
C SER A 674 -15.65 -3.24 -28.47
N LYS A 675 -15.04 -2.43 -29.34
CA LYS A 675 -14.66 -2.80 -30.73
C LYS A 675 -13.20 -2.62 -31.16
N ASN A 676 -12.35 -1.86 -30.45
CA ASN A 676 -10.89 -1.84 -30.73
C ASN A 676 -10.06 -1.57 -29.43
N PRO A 677 -8.76 -1.96 -29.34
CA PRO A 677 -8.13 -2.24 -28.04
C PRO A 677 -7.03 -1.29 -27.53
N LYS A 678 -6.47 -0.43 -28.39
CA LYS A 678 -5.04 -0.09 -28.24
C LYS A 678 -4.67 0.85 -27.09
N ASN A 679 -5.63 1.57 -26.52
CA ASN A 679 -5.41 2.57 -25.47
C ASN A 679 -6.29 2.37 -24.23
N LEU A 680 -7.01 1.25 -24.10
CA LEU A 680 -8.00 1.07 -23.03
C LEU A 680 -7.33 0.63 -21.71
N GLN A 681 -6.54 1.53 -21.10
CA GLN A 681 -6.16 1.43 -19.69
C GLN A 681 -7.42 1.69 -18.85
N ILE A 682 -7.93 0.66 -18.17
CA ILE A 682 -8.95 0.84 -17.14
C ILE A 682 -8.23 1.27 -15.86
N ASN A 683 -7.80 2.52 -15.87
CA ASN A 683 -6.94 3.12 -14.86
C ASN A 683 -7.81 3.58 -13.69
N PHE A 684 -8.26 2.62 -12.88
CA PHE A 684 -8.87 2.91 -11.58
C PHE A 684 -7.79 3.50 -10.67
N HIS A 685 -7.68 4.84 -10.70
CA HIS A 685 -6.61 5.56 -10.02
C HIS A 685 -6.63 5.31 -8.51
N SER A 686 -5.48 5.43 -7.86
CA SER A 686 -5.18 4.88 -6.53
C SER A 686 -5.82 5.61 -5.33
N GLU A 687 -7.08 6.05 -5.46
CA GLU A 687 -7.87 6.66 -4.40
C GLU A 687 -9.12 5.85 -4.01
N ILE A 688 -9.31 4.63 -4.56
CA ILE A 688 -10.35 3.70 -4.10
C ILE A 688 -10.17 3.32 -2.60
N ILE A 689 -8.96 3.46 -2.05
CA ILE A 689 -8.69 3.37 -0.61
C ILE A 689 -9.43 4.45 0.23
N ASN A 690 -9.83 5.58 -0.37
CA ASN A 690 -10.69 6.58 0.28
C ASN A 690 -12.18 6.20 0.19
N ILE A 691 -12.61 5.46 -0.84
CA ILE A 691 -14.01 5.00 -0.98
C ILE A 691 -14.41 4.05 0.18
N LEU A 692 -13.46 3.31 0.75
CA LEU A 692 -13.68 2.48 1.93
C LEU A 692 -13.71 3.24 3.28
N LYS A 693 -13.42 4.55 3.30
CA LYS A 693 -13.48 5.36 4.54
C LYS A 693 -14.88 5.91 4.81
N ASP A 694 -15.59 6.34 3.78
CA ASP A 694 -16.94 6.94 3.91
C ASP A 694 -18.03 5.93 4.33
N PHE A 695 -17.71 4.62 4.34
CA PHE A 695 -18.56 3.55 4.89
C PHE A 695 -18.13 3.05 6.28
N GLY A 696 -17.15 3.70 6.93
CA GLY A 696 -17.00 3.68 8.39
C GLY A 696 -15.93 2.76 9.01
N TYR A 697 -15.12 2.03 8.24
CA TYR A 697 -14.18 1.06 8.83
C TYR A 697 -12.82 1.64 9.21
N ASN A 698 -12.58 1.68 10.53
CA ASN A 698 -11.27 1.89 11.13
C ASN A 698 -10.33 0.73 10.81
N PHE A 699 -9.26 1.01 10.05
CA PHE A 699 -8.02 0.24 10.15
C PHE A 699 -6.83 1.18 10.34
N GLN A 700 -6.18 1.07 11.49
CA GLN A 700 -4.85 1.62 11.68
C GLN A 700 -3.87 0.82 10.82
N TYR A 701 -3.01 1.49 10.05
CA TYR A 701 -1.81 0.87 9.51
C TYR A 701 -0.57 1.75 9.71
N ASN A 702 0.00 1.64 10.91
CA ASN A 702 1.42 1.89 11.11
C ASN A 702 2.05 0.58 11.65
N LYS A 703 3.21 0.19 11.12
CA LYS A 703 3.73 -1.19 11.31
C LYS A 703 4.18 -1.44 12.75
N ARG A 704 3.48 -2.31 13.49
CA ARG A 704 4.07 -3.14 14.57
C ARG A 704 3.19 -4.33 14.99
N VAL A 705 3.73 -5.53 14.72
CA VAL A 705 3.37 -6.85 15.29
C VAL A 705 1.96 -7.38 14.95
N ILE A 706 1.92 -8.64 14.51
CA ILE A 706 0.68 -9.41 14.31
C ILE A 706 0.22 -9.99 15.65
N LYS A 707 -1.07 -9.82 15.97
CA LYS A 707 -1.89 -10.83 16.64
C LYS A 707 -3.20 -10.97 15.85
N ASN A 708 -3.71 -12.19 15.76
CA ASN A 708 -4.99 -12.47 15.10
C ASN A 708 -6.14 -12.06 16.02
N TYR A 709 -7.29 -11.65 15.45
CA TYR A 709 -8.56 -12.37 15.58
C TYR A 709 -9.58 -11.85 14.54
N HIS A 710 -10.74 -12.50 14.43
CA HIS A 710 -11.67 -12.33 13.30
C HIS A 710 -12.37 -10.96 13.24
N PRO A 711 -12.57 -10.40 12.02
CA PRO A 711 -13.65 -9.45 11.76
C PRO A 711 -14.96 -10.21 11.52
N SER A 712 -15.89 -10.16 12.46
CA SER A 712 -17.29 -10.53 12.26
C SER A 712 -18.17 -9.28 12.17
N ASN A 713 -19.31 -9.42 11.49
CA ASN A 713 -20.28 -8.36 11.14
C ASN A 713 -19.75 -7.30 10.16
N TYR A 714 -20.24 -7.37 8.91
CA TYR A 714 -20.50 -6.18 8.11
C TYR A 714 -21.90 -6.22 7.50
N TYR A 715 -22.49 -5.04 7.33
CA TYR A 715 -23.77 -4.86 6.66
C TYR A 715 -23.59 -4.72 5.14
N GLU A 716 -24.59 -5.21 4.39
CA GLU A 716 -24.59 -5.21 2.93
C GLU A 716 -25.09 -3.87 2.37
N GLU A 717 -24.28 -3.19 1.55
CA GLU A 717 -24.77 -2.15 0.64
C GLU A 717 -24.64 -2.60 -0.83
N ASN A 718 -25.73 -2.40 -1.58
CA ASN A 718 -25.99 -3.14 -2.81
C ASN A 718 -25.48 -2.41 -4.08
N TYR A 719 -24.33 -2.82 -4.59
CA TYR A 719 -23.95 -2.51 -5.98
C TYR A 719 -24.74 -3.43 -6.94
N SER A 720 -25.50 -2.86 -7.88
CA SER A 720 -26.40 -3.64 -8.75
C SER A 720 -25.72 -4.37 -9.92
N ILE A 721 -24.43 -4.11 -10.17
CA ILE A 721 -23.71 -4.64 -11.33
C ILE A 721 -23.19 -6.05 -11.01
N GLN A 722 -23.72 -7.06 -11.72
CA GLN A 722 -23.39 -8.47 -11.48
C GLN A 722 -22.49 -9.10 -12.56
N ASN A 723 -22.34 -8.49 -13.73
CA ASN A 723 -21.66 -9.10 -14.89
C ASN A 723 -20.76 -8.09 -15.61
N PHE A 724 -19.47 -8.40 -15.77
CA PHE A 724 -18.52 -7.61 -16.56
C PHE A 724 -18.04 -8.38 -17.81
N CYS A 725 -17.81 -7.63 -18.89
CA CYS A 725 -17.24 -8.14 -20.14
C CYS A 725 -16.18 -7.16 -20.66
N LEU A 726 -14.93 -7.42 -20.27
CA LEU A 726 -13.77 -6.63 -20.66
C LEU A 726 -13.30 -7.08 -22.05
N THR A 727 -13.89 -6.46 -23.06
CA THR A 727 -13.47 -6.63 -24.45
C THR A 727 -12.40 -5.60 -24.80
N ASN A 728 -11.33 -6.08 -25.43
CA ASN A 728 -10.26 -5.31 -26.04
C ASN A 728 -9.41 -4.53 -25.01
N VAL A 729 -8.97 -5.24 -23.97
CA VAL A 729 -8.10 -4.75 -22.89
C VAL A 729 -6.81 -5.59 -22.87
N GLN A 730 -5.63 -4.96 -22.74
CA GLN A 730 -4.32 -5.64 -22.72
C GLN A 730 -3.75 -5.88 -21.31
N SER A 731 -4.06 -5.01 -20.35
CA SER A 731 -3.69 -5.18 -18.94
C SER A 731 -4.84 -4.73 -18.04
N ILE A 732 -4.95 -5.38 -16.90
CA ILE A 732 -5.72 -4.89 -15.75
C ILE A 732 -4.68 -4.52 -14.70
N ASP A 733 -4.71 -3.28 -14.23
CA ASP A 733 -3.72 -2.75 -13.30
C ASP A 733 -4.00 -3.23 -11.85
N ASN A 734 -3.10 -2.92 -10.92
CA ASN A 734 -3.22 -3.36 -9.52
C ASN A 734 -4.49 -2.79 -8.85
N GLU A 735 -5.09 -3.54 -7.93
CA GLU A 735 -6.27 -3.15 -7.13
C GLU A 735 -7.55 -2.78 -7.93
N ALA A 736 -7.59 -2.97 -9.25
CA ALA A 736 -8.66 -2.50 -10.16
C ALA A 736 -10.11 -2.84 -9.75
N PHE A 737 -10.36 -4.00 -9.14
CA PHE A 737 -11.68 -4.43 -8.62
C PHE A 737 -11.58 -4.83 -7.13
N PHE A 738 -10.64 -4.26 -6.39
CA PHE A 738 -10.46 -4.48 -4.96
C PHE A 738 -11.75 -4.18 -4.20
N TYR A 739 -12.19 -5.10 -3.34
CA TYR A 739 -13.44 -5.04 -2.56
C TYR A 739 -14.73 -4.92 -3.41
N PHE A 740 -14.70 -5.19 -4.72
CA PHE A 740 -15.89 -5.13 -5.58
C PHE A 740 -16.77 -6.38 -5.39
N THR A 741 -17.46 -6.44 -4.26
CA THR A 741 -18.14 -7.65 -3.74
C THR A 741 -19.18 -8.24 -4.69
N THR A 742 -19.89 -7.43 -5.47
CA THR A 742 -21.12 -7.85 -6.18
C THR A 742 -20.93 -8.45 -7.57
N ILE A 743 -19.72 -8.41 -8.14
CA ILE A 743 -19.45 -9.00 -9.46
C ILE A 743 -19.64 -10.52 -9.33
N THR A 744 -20.59 -11.08 -10.06
CA THR A 744 -20.87 -12.53 -10.07
C THR A 744 -20.20 -13.26 -11.23
N HIS A 745 -19.98 -12.57 -12.36
CA HIS A 745 -19.24 -13.08 -13.52
C HIS A 745 -18.36 -11.99 -14.12
N ILE A 746 -17.17 -12.37 -14.57
CA ILE A 746 -16.35 -11.53 -15.47
C ILE A 746 -15.83 -12.36 -16.64
N SER A 747 -15.74 -11.72 -17.80
CA SER A 747 -15.22 -12.28 -19.05
C SER A 747 -14.25 -11.32 -19.71
N PHE A 748 -13.25 -11.85 -20.42
CA PHE A 748 -12.16 -11.09 -21.03
C PHE A 748 -12.00 -11.44 -22.52
N SER A 749 -11.51 -10.49 -23.33
CA SER A 749 -11.06 -10.74 -24.70
C SER A 749 -9.76 -11.54 -24.78
N ASN A 750 -9.57 -12.25 -25.89
CA ASN A 750 -8.33 -12.94 -26.30
C ASN A 750 -7.18 -11.97 -26.69
N GLU A 751 -7.05 -10.88 -25.95
CA GLU A 751 -6.02 -9.83 -26.10
C GLU A 751 -5.43 -9.42 -24.75
N LEU A 752 -6.02 -9.86 -23.62
CA LEU A 752 -5.51 -9.59 -22.27
C LEU A 752 -4.18 -10.33 -22.07
N ILE A 753 -3.15 -9.60 -21.66
CA ILE A 753 -1.76 -10.07 -21.53
C ILE A 753 -1.37 -10.23 -20.05
N SER A 754 -1.93 -9.41 -19.15
CA SER A 754 -1.58 -9.40 -17.73
C SER A 754 -2.72 -8.91 -16.84
N ILE A 755 -2.71 -9.35 -15.57
CA ILE A 755 -3.59 -8.88 -14.50
C ILE A 755 -2.70 -8.53 -13.29
N GLY A 756 -2.90 -7.36 -12.70
CA GLY A 756 -2.10 -6.81 -11.61
C GLY A 756 -2.27 -7.51 -10.26
N ASP A 757 -1.50 -7.05 -9.28
CA ASP A 757 -1.59 -7.51 -7.89
C ASP A 757 -2.92 -7.04 -7.27
N THR A 758 -3.49 -7.87 -6.38
CA THR A 758 -4.73 -7.62 -5.63
C THR A 758 -5.97 -7.20 -6.47
N ALA A 759 -5.93 -7.35 -7.79
CA ALA A 759 -6.85 -6.72 -8.74
C ALA A 759 -8.33 -7.17 -8.66
N PHE A 760 -8.63 -8.28 -7.97
CA PHE A 760 -9.99 -8.79 -7.69
C PHE A 760 -10.16 -9.23 -6.23
N ARG A 761 -9.25 -8.80 -5.34
CA ARG A 761 -9.26 -9.22 -3.93
C ARG A 761 -10.56 -8.79 -3.25
N GLN A 762 -11.22 -9.75 -2.58
CA GLN A 762 -12.57 -9.61 -2.00
C GLN A 762 -13.72 -9.32 -2.99
N CYS A 763 -13.61 -9.75 -4.27
CA CYS A 763 -14.79 -9.95 -5.12
C CYS A 763 -15.60 -11.18 -4.63
N SER A 764 -16.29 -11.03 -3.50
CA SER A 764 -16.86 -12.13 -2.72
C SER A 764 -18.01 -12.89 -3.40
N MET A 765 -18.80 -12.25 -4.26
CA MET A 765 -19.89 -12.90 -5.03
C MET A 765 -19.44 -13.50 -6.37
N LEU A 766 -18.16 -13.39 -6.76
CA LEU A 766 -17.65 -13.87 -8.05
C LEU A 766 -17.73 -15.40 -8.11
N LYS A 767 -18.51 -15.95 -9.05
CA LYS A 767 -18.87 -17.38 -9.08
C LYS A 767 -17.95 -18.21 -9.95
N THR A 768 -17.56 -17.67 -11.10
CA THR A 768 -16.71 -18.34 -12.09
C THR A 768 -15.87 -17.31 -12.86
N ILE A 769 -14.71 -17.73 -13.35
CA ILE A 769 -13.84 -16.89 -14.18
C ILE A 769 -13.11 -17.71 -15.24
N GLN A 770 -12.94 -17.14 -16.43
CA GLN A 770 -12.18 -17.72 -17.54
C GLN A 770 -11.08 -16.76 -18.01
N ILE A 771 -9.83 -17.06 -17.64
CA ILE A 771 -8.63 -16.33 -18.07
C ILE A 771 -8.24 -16.80 -19.49
N PRO A 772 -8.16 -15.90 -20.50
CA PRO A 772 -7.92 -16.28 -21.88
C PRO A 772 -6.45 -16.66 -22.15
N SER A 773 -6.24 -17.39 -23.24
CA SER A 773 -4.93 -17.98 -23.61
C SER A 773 -3.80 -16.97 -23.91
N THR A 774 -4.09 -15.68 -23.97
CA THR A 774 -3.10 -14.60 -24.11
C THR A 774 -2.49 -14.13 -22.80
N VAL A 775 -3.08 -14.43 -21.64
CA VAL A 775 -2.58 -13.93 -20.35
C VAL A 775 -1.30 -14.66 -19.97
N THR A 776 -0.26 -13.89 -19.67
CA THR A 776 1.09 -14.36 -19.32
C THR A 776 1.45 -14.15 -17.85
N PHE A 777 0.76 -13.22 -17.16
CA PHE A 777 0.98 -12.87 -15.76
C PHE A 777 -0.34 -12.60 -15.03
N ILE A 778 -0.44 -13.04 -13.77
CA ILE A 778 -1.48 -12.68 -12.80
C ILE A 778 -0.79 -12.35 -11.48
N GLY A 779 -1.09 -11.20 -10.88
CA GLY A 779 -0.37 -10.67 -9.71
C GLY A 779 -0.55 -11.42 -8.38
N GLU A 780 0.18 -10.95 -7.37
CA GLU A 780 0.12 -11.44 -5.98
C GLU A 780 -1.23 -11.09 -5.34
N SER A 781 -1.81 -12.04 -4.60
CA SER A 781 -3.16 -11.94 -3.99
C SER A 781 -4.31 -11.53 -4.94
N CYS A 782 -4.16 -11.73 -6.26
CA CYS A 782 -5.07 -11.20 -7.28
C CYS A 782 -6.56 -11.53 -7.03
N PHE A 783 -6.90 -12.76 -6.68
CA PHE A 783 -8.27 -13.21 -6.37
C PHE A 783 -8.41 -13.64 -4.90
N GLU A 784 -7.59 -13.09 -4.01
CA GLU A 784 -7.64 -13.45 -2.59
C GLU A 784 -9.03 -13.12 -2.00
N CYS A 785 -9.60 -14.02 -1.20
CA CYS A 785 -10.93 -13.89 -0.60
C CYS A 785 -12.11 -13.76 -1.60
N CYS A 786 -11.98 -14.22 -2.85
CA CYS A 786 -13.13 -14.44 -3.74
C CYS A 786 -13.97 -15.66 -3.26
N SER A 787 -14.71 -15.49 -2.16
CA SER A 787 -15.32 -16.60 -1.41
C SER A 787 -16.31 -17.46 -2.22
N SER A 788 -17.10 -16.86 -3.12
CA SER A 788 -18.05 -17.60 -4.00
C SER A 788 -17.40 -18.31 -5.20
N LEU A 789 -16.08 -18.20 -5.41
CA LEU A 789 -15.41 -18.59 -6.65
C LEU A 789 -15.30 -20.10 -6.81
N SER A 790 -16.38 -20.70 -7.32
CA SER A 790 -16.57 -22.14 -7.41
C SER A 790 -15.63 -22.87 -8.39
N SER A 791 -15.20 -22.19 -9.46
CA SER A 791 -14.35 -22.75 -10.50
C SER A 791 -13.60 -21.68 -11.29
N ILE A 792 -12.37 -22.01 -11.70
CA ILE A 792 -11.43 -21.11 -12.38
C ILE A 792 -10.87 -21.85 -13.60
N LYS A 793 -11.09 -21.29 -14.79
CA LYS A 793 -10.50 -21.80 -16.03
C LYS A 793 -9.38 -20.87 -16.49
N ILE A 794 -8.16 -21.39 -16.57
CA ILE A 794 -7.03 -20.70 -17.21
C ILE A 794 -6.71 -21.43 -18.51
N GLU A 795 -6.70 -20.71 -19.63
CA GLU A 795 -6.40 -21.30 -20.95
C GLU A 795 -4.91 -21.34 -21.29
N ASN A 796 -4.10 -20.45 -20.71
CA ASN A 796 -2.64 -20.53 -20.81
C ASN A 796 -2.06 -21.31 -19.61
N PRO A 797 -1.68 -22.58 -19.77
CA PRO A 797 -1.05 -23.34 -18.69
C PRO A 797 0.30 -22.77 -18.25
N PHE A 798 0.91 -21.88 -19.05
CA PHE A 798 2.21 -21.24 -18.77
C PHE A 798 2.09 -19.81 -18.21
N VAL A 799 0.91 -19.39 -17.76
CA VAL A 799 0.75 -18.13 -17.03
C VAL A 799 1.55 -18.16 -15.73
N ASP A 800 2.24 -17.08 -15.39
CA ASP A 800 2.89 -16.95 -14.09
C ASP A 800 1.92 -16.27 -13.09
N CYS A 801 1.52 -17.00 -12.06
CA CYS A 801 0.68 -16.50 -10.95
C CYS A 801 1.57 -16.07 -9.78
N GLY A 802 1.31 -14.88 -9.23
CA GLY A 802 1.89 -14.39 -7.97
C GLY A 802 1.51 -15.26 -6.77
N ASN A 803 2.12 -15.02 -5.60
CA ASN A 803 1.76 -15.75 -4.38
C ASN A 803 0.32 -15.44 -3.98
N TYR A 804 -0.30 -16.33 -3.19
CA TYR A 804 -1.64 -16.15 -2.63
C TYR A 804 -2.76 -15.84 -3.65
N CYS A 805 -2.50 -16.05 -4.94
CA CYS A 805 -3.33 -15.58 -6.06
C CYS A 805 -4.80 -16.05 -6.00
N PHE A 806 -5.08 -17.20 -5.38
CA PHE A 806 -6.43 -17.72 -5.15
C PHE A 806 -6.64 -18.11 -3.67
N SER A 807 -5.88 -17.52 -2.74
CA SER A 807 -5.99 -17.80 -1.30
C SER A 807 -7.37 -17.36 -0.76
N HIS A 808 -7.89 -18.06 0.24
CA HIS A 808 -9.24 -17.87 0.82
C HIS A 808 -10.39 -17.91 -0.21
N CYS A 809 -10.21 -18.52 -1.39
CA CYS A 809 -11.30 -18.87 -2.29
C CYS A 809 -12.08 -20.09 -1.75
N VAL A 810 -12.75 -19.93 -0.60
CA VAL A 810 -13.35 -21.02 0.18
C VAL A 810 -14.34 -21.89 -0.61
N GLY A 811 -15.06 -21.31 -1.59
CA GLY A 811 -15.98 -22.03 -2.47
C GLY A 811 -15.32 -22.82 -3.61
N LEU A 812 -14.01 -22.72 -3.82
CA LEU A 812 -13.32 -23.31 -4.98
C LEU A 812 -13.34 -24.84 -4.93
N THR A 813 -13.94 -25.46 -5.95
CA THR A 813 -14.13 -26.93 -6.02
C THR A 813 -13.06 -27.66 -6.82
N SER A 814 -12.33 -26.94 -7.68
CA SER A 814 -11.27 -27.47 -8.55
C SER A 814 -10.26 -26.37 -8.93
N ILE A 815 -8.98 -26.74 -9.09
CA ILE A 815 -7.91 -25.80 -9.45
C ILE A 815 -7.71 -25.72 -10.98
N PRO A 816 -7.21 -24.59 -11.52
CA PRO A 816 -6.79 -24.48 -12.91
C PRO A 816 -5.50 -25.29 -13.21
N LEU A 817 -5.37 -25.78 -14.44
CA LEU A 817 -4.21 -26.55 -14.91
C LEU A 817 -3.01 -25.66 -15.27
N ILE A 818 -2.27 -25.21 -14.26
CA ILE A 818 -1.09 -24.34 -14.39
C ILE A 818 0.24 -25.08 -14.17
N TYR A 819 1.31 -24.62 -14.83
CA TYR A 819 2.65 -25.25 -14.82
C TYR A 819 3.49 -25.01 -13.56
N LYS A 820 3.10 -24.02 -12.75
CA LYS A 820 3.83 -23.51 -11.59
C LYS A 820 2.82 -23.20 -10.50
N LEU A 821 3.12 -23.62 -9.28
CA LEU A 821 2.41 -23.20 -8.07
C LEU A 821 3.30 -22.19 -7.33
N SER A 822 2.76 -21.02 -6.99
CA SER A 822 3.42 -20.03 -6.14
C SER A 822 3.19 -20.32 -4.65
N VAL A 823 3.74 -19.50 -3.76
CA VAL A 823 3.52 -19.66 -2.29
C VAL A 823 2.06 -19.38 -1.96
N GLY A 824 1.45 -20.21 -1.12
CA GLY A 824 0.07 -20.03 -0.62
C GLY A 824 -1.04 -19.95 -1.69
N ILE A 825 -0.77 -20.40 -2.91
CA ILE A 825 -1.63 -20.11 -4.09
C ILE A 825 -3.10 -20.55 -3.94
N PHE A 826 -3.38 -21.65 -3.23
CA PHE A 826 -4.72 -22.12 -2.86
C PHE A 826 -4.86 -22.34 -1.35
N GLU A 827 -4.15 -21.55 -0.54
CA GLU A 827 -4.26 -21.57 0.93
C GLU A 827 -5.67 -21.16 1.36
N TYR A 828 -6.26 -21.81 2.37
CA TYR A 828 -7.68 -21.66 2.78
C TYR A 828 -8.73 -21.88 1.67
N CYS A 829 -8.42 -22.65 0.61
CA CYS A 829 -9.42 -23.12 -0.36
C CYS A 829 -10.22 -24.32 0.20
N GLU A 830 -11.07 -24.07 1.18
CA GLU A 830 -11.75 -25.09 1.99
C GLU A 830 -12.56 -26.13 1.20
N SER A 831 -13.19 -25.77 0.08
CA SER A 831 -14.04 -26.66 -0.73
C SER A 831 -13.28 -27.58 -1.71
N LEU A 832 -11.96 -27.46 -1.85
CA LEU A 832 -11.18 -28.30 -2.77
C LEU A 832 -11.19 -29.76 -2.33
N GLN A 833 -11.88 -30.63 -3.07
CA GLN A 833 -12.00 -32.06 -2.73
C GLN A 833 -11.02 -32.97 -3.48
N TYR A 834 -10.72 -32.64 -4.73
CA TYR A 834 -9.86 -33.45 -5.61
C TYR A 834 -8.96 -32.52 -6.42
N ILE A 835 -7.65 -32.79 -6.40
CA ILE A 835 -6.66 -31.98 -7.11
C ILE A 835 -6.03 -32.79 -8.24
N SER A 836 -6.09 -32.21 -9.45
CA SER A 836 -5.40 -32.70 -10.65
C SER A 836 -4.39 -31.63 -11.08
N LEU A 837 -3.11 -32.01 -11.12
CA LEU A 837 -2.00 -31.14 -11.47
C LEU A 837 -1.56 -31.33 -12.92
N LEU A 838 -1.02 -30.28 -13.53
CA LEU A 838 -0.49 -30.36 -14.89
C LEU A 838 0.84 -31.14 -14.94
N ASP A 839 0.95 -32.06 -15.90
CA ASP A 839 2.23 -32.72 -16.24
C ASP A 839 3.29 -31.70 -16.65
N GLY A 840 4.22 -31.42 -15.75
CA GLY A 840 5.22 -30.37 -15.91
C GLY A 840 5.62 -29.68 -14.60
N VAL A 841 4.66 -29.55 -13.67
CA VAL A 841 4.85 -28.93 -12.33
C VAL A 841 6.07 -29.56 -11.63
N LYS A 842 6.95 -28.73 -11.07
CA LYS A 842 8.24 -29.17 -10.50
C LYS A 842 8.29 -29.29 -8.99
N GLU A 843 7.56 -28.44 -8.31
CA GLU A 843 7.48 -28.42 -6.86
C GLU A 843 6.07 -28.05 -6.44
N LEU A 844 5.66 -28.57 -5.28
CA LEU A 844 4.49 -28.09 -4.56
C LEU A 844 5.03 -27.04 -3.57
N SER A 845 4.81 -25.76 -3.87
CA SER A 845 5.38 -24.60 -3.15
C SER A 845 4.89 -24.43 -1.71
N SER A 846 5.54 -23.58 -0.92
CA SER A 846 5.20 -23.45 0.51
C SER A 846 3.74 -23.07 0.69
N GLY A 847 3.02 -23.74 1.60
CA GLY A 847 1.60 -23.50 1.89
C GLY A 847 0.61 -23.77 0.75
N CYS A 848 1.02 -24.40 -0.37
CA CYS A 848 0.21 -24.36 -1.60
C CYS A 848 -1.23 -24.90 -1.54
N PHE A 849 -1.55 -25.81 -0.63
CA PHE A 849 -2.90 -26.32 -0.32
C PHE A 849 -3.15 -26.30 1.20
N SER A 850 -2.49 -25.40 1.92
CA SER A 850 -2.64 -25.22 3.37
C SER A 850 -4.09 -24.89 3.72
N HIS A 851 -4.62 -25.52 4.76
CA HIS A 851 -6.03 -25.43 5.19
C HIS A 851 -7.06 -25.79 4.09
N CYS A 852 -6.70 -26.60 3.09
CA CYS A 852 -7.67 -27.22 2.17
C CYS A 852 -8.43 -28.36 2.89
N ILE A 853 -9.33 -28.02 3.81
CA ILE A 853 -9.95 -28.97 4.75
C ILE A 853 -10.76 -30.08 4.08
N SER A 854 -11.34 -29.85 2.89
CA SER A 854 -12.11 -30.86 2.15
C SER A 854 -11.28 -31.81 1.28
N LEU A 855 -9.96 -31.62 1.18
CA LEU A 855 -9.11 -32.37 0.24
C LEU A 855 -9.03 -33.84 0.63
N LYS A 856 -9.56 -34.72 -0.23
CA LYS A 856 -9.65 -36.18 0.03
C LYS A 856 -8.51 -36.97 -0.60
N ASP A 857 -8.09 -36.56 -1.80
CA ASP A 857 -7.08 -37.23 -2.62
C ASP A 857 -6.41 -36.23 -3.58
N ILE A 858 -5.15 -36.49 -3.93
CA ILE A 858 -4.36 -35.69 -4.87
C ILE A 858 -3.46 -36.57 -5.74
N SER A 859 -3.62 -36.44 -7.05
CA SER A 859 -2.72 -37.08 -8.01
C SER A 859 -1.47 -36.23 -8.21
N ILE A 860 -0.35 -36.64 -7.61
CA ILE A 860 0.96 -35.99 -7.79
C ILE A 860 1.63 -36.53 -9.07
N PRO A 861 1.89 -35.69 -10.09
CA PRO A 861 2.49 -36.15 -11.35
C PRO A 861 4.00 -36.36 -11.21
N HIS A 862 4.54 -37.29 -12.00
CA HIS A 862 5.97 -37.65 -12.04
C HIS A 862 6.93 -36.51 -12.40
N SER A 863 6.42 -35.32 -12.76
CA SER A 863 7.23 -34.13 -12.99
C SER A 863 7.73 -33.46 -11.69
N VAL A 864 7.03 -33.69 -10.56
CA VAL A 864 7.27 -33.09 -9.24
C VAL A 864 8.44 -33.78 -8.55
N THR A 865 9.40 -33.00 -8.04
CA THR A 865 10.55 -33.52 -7.29
C THR A 865 10.61 -33.09 -5.83
N THR A 866 9.78 -32.12 -5.43
CA THR A 866 9.84 -31.47 -4.11
C THR A 866 8.45 -31.11 -3.61
N ILE A 867 8.20 -31.35 -2.31
CA ILE A 867 7.08 -30.75 -1.57
C ILE A 867 7.69 -29.80 -0.54
N ARG A 868 7.32 -28.52 -0.59
CA ARG A 868 7.82 -27.47 0.30
C ARG A 868 7.02 -27.41 1.60
N ARG A 869 7.47 -26.54 2.49
CA ARG A 869 6.96 -26.39 3.87
C ARG A 869 5.44 -26.21 3.89
N TYR A 870 4.77 -26.92 4.79
CA TYR A 870 3.35 -26.75 5.08
C TYR A 870 2.36 -26.87 3.89
N CYS A 871 2.73 -27.38 2.70
CA CYS A 871 1.80 -27.34 1.55
C CYS A 871 0.49 -28.12 1.79
N PHE A 872 0.46 -29.18 2.60
CA PHE A 872 -0.78 -29.86 3.00
C PHE A 872 -1.10 -29.69 4.48
N SER A 873 -0.62 -28.61 5.11
CA SER A 873 -0.97 -28.31 6.50
C SER A 873 -2.49 -28.24 6.64
N GLU A 874 -3.04 -28.85 7.69
CA GLU A 874 -4.47 -28.78 8.03
C GLU A 874 -5.43 -29.30 6.94
N CYS A 875 -4.96 -30.14 6.00
CA CYS A 875 -5.82 -30.89 5.08
C CYS A 875 -6.64 -31.98 5.83
N PHE A 876 -7.65 -31.57 6.60
CA PHE A 876 -8.35 -32.44 7.55
C PHE A 876 -9.10 -33.62 6.92
N SER A 877 -9.47 -33.58 5.63
CA SER A 877 -10.12 -34.71 4.93
C SER A 877 -9.15 -35.70 4.27
N LEU A 878 -7.85 -35.42 4.25
CA LEU A 878 -6.88 -36.24 3.51
C LEU A 878 -6.62 -37.55 4.28
N THR A 879 -7.17 -38.67 3.80
CA THR A 879 -7.10 -39.95 4.52
C THR A 879 -5.89 -40.81 4.15
N SER A 880 -5.37 -40.66 2.94
CA SER A 880 -4.14 -41.32 2.49
C SER A 880 -3.45 -40.53 1.38
N ILE A 881 -2.12 -40.64 1.28
CA ILE A 881 -1.37 -40.07 0.16
C ILE A 881 -0.25 -41.00 -0.36
N ASP A 882 -0.14 -41.06 -1.68
CA ASP A 882 0.82 -41.84 -2.45
C ASP A 882 1.90 -40.92 -3.05
N ILE A 883 3.06 -40.83 -2.40
CA ILE A 883 4.21 -40.02 -2.82
C ILE A 883 4.98 -40.74 -3.93
N PRO A 884 5.09 -40.18 -5.16
CA PRO A 884 5.81 -40.79 -6.29
C PRO A 884 7.32 -40.99 -6.04
N ALA A 885 7.94 -41.83 -6.88
CA ALA A 885 9.37 -42.15 -6.77
C ALA A 885 10.28 -40.98 -7.18
N GLU A 886 9.72 -39.99 -7.88
CA GLU A 886 10.42 -38.81 -8.40
C GLU A 886 10.60 -37.72 -7.33
N ILE A 887 9.83 -37.75 -6.23
CA ILE A 887 9.98 -36.85 -5.10
C ILE A 887 11.23 -37.22 -4.30
N LYS A 888 12.11 -36.23 -4.11
CA LYS A 888 13.40 -36.35 -3.42
C LYS A 888 13.40 -35.67 -2.06
N LEU A 889 12.60 -34.63 -1.89
CA LEU A 889 12.55 -33.81 -0.69
C LEU A 889 11.10 -33.48 -0.34
N ILE A 890 10.76 -33.68 0.93
CA ILE A 890 9.55 -33.15 1.57
C ILE A 890 10.01 -32.31 2.75
N GLU A 891 9.69 -31.02 2.77
CA GLU A 891 10.21 -30.08 3.78
C GLU A 891 9.36 -30.04 5.07
N LEU A 892 9.80 -29.19 6.02
CA LEU A 892 9.21 -28.91 7.33
C LEU A 892 7.67 -28.91 7.33
N GLY A 893 7.07 -29.75 8.17
CA GLY A 893 5.62 -29.71 8.45
C GLY A 893 4.70 -29.89 7.23
N ALA A 894 5.14 -30.51 6.13
CA ALA A 894 4.35 -30.58 4.90
C ALA A 894 2.98 -31.29 5.03
N PHE A 895 2.78 -32.13 6.05
CA PHE A 895 1.49 -32.73 6.45
C PHE A 895 1.13 -32.41 7.91
N TYR A 896 1.52 -31.22 8.39
CA TYR A 896 1.20 -30.78 9.76
C TYR A 896 -0.32 -30.79 9.98
N ASP A 897 -0.74 -31.35 11.11
CA ASP A 897 -2.14 -31.43 11.56
C ASP A 897 -3.16 -31.98 10.54
N CYS A 898 -2.73 -32.87 9.62
CA CYS A 898 -3.66 -33.67 8.81
C CYS A 898 -4.37 -34.73 9.69
N LYS A 899 -5.33 -34.30 10.52
CA LYS A 899 -5.93 -35.11 11.60
C LYS A 899 -6.48 -36.49 11.17
N ASN A 900 -7.07 -36.60 9.97
CA ASN A 900 -7.59 -37.87 9.44
C ASN A 900 -6.62 -38.66 8.54
N LEU A 901 -5.37 -38.21 8.36
CA LEU A 901 -4.37 -38.93 7.56
C LEU A 901 -4.01 -40.25 8.25
N ARG A 902 -4.38 -41.38 7.63
CA ARG A 902 -4.15 -42.74 8.13
C ARG A 902 -2.94 -43.41 7.51
N LYS A 903 -2.66 -43.10 6.24
CA LYS A 903 -1.72 -43.86 5.41
C LYS A 903 -0.85 -42.97 4.53
N VAL A 904 0.46 -43.15 4.62
CA VAL A 904 1.45 -42.52 3.72
C VAL A 904 2.28 -43.61 3.05
N ILE A 905 2.33 -43.61 1.71
CA ILE A 905 3.20 -44.50 0.93
C ILE A 905 4.21 -43.66 0.16
N MET A 906 5.50 -43.89 0.41
CA MET A 906 6.61 -43.30 -0.34
C MET A 906 7.21 -44.32 -1.29
N LYS A 907 7.42 -43.92 -2.55
CA LYS A 907 7.99 -44.80 -3.60
C LYS A 907 9.48 -44.55 -3.86
N ASN A 908 10.10 -43.63 -3.12
CA ASN A 908 11.53 -43.35 -3.13
C ASN A 908 12.19 -43.80 -1.81
N GLU A 909 13.22 -44.64 -1.89
CA GLU A 909 13.99 -45.14 -0.73
C GLU A 909 15.07 -44.16 -0.23
N HIS A 910 15.29 -43.09 -0.99
CA HIS A 910 16.28 -42.04 -0.72
C HIS A 910 15.59 -40.67 -0.68
N ILE A 911 14.39 -40.63 -0.09
CA ILE A 911 13.63 -39.41 0.14
C ILE A 911 14.14 -38.69 1.39
N GLU A 912 14.45 -37.41 1.26
CA GLU A 912 14.80 -36.51 2.35
C GLU A 912 13.50 -35.98 2.98
N LEU A 913 13.37 -36.13 4.30
CA LEU A 913 12.18 -35.77 5.06
C LEU A 913 12.55 -34.70 6.08
N GLY A 914 11.85 -33.56 6.01
CA GLY A 914 11.97 -32.45 6.94
C GLY A 914 11.38 -32.76 8.31
N ASP A 915 11.75 -31.93 9.28
CA ASP A 915 11.29 -32.01 10.66
C ASP A 915 9.77 -31.73 10.80
N HIS A 916 9.16 -32.22 11.89
CA HIS A 916 7.73 -32.04 12.24
C HIS A 916 6.70 -32.49 11.17
N LEU A 917 7.13 -33.33 10.22
CA LEU A 917 6.40 -33.64 8.99
C LEU A 917 4.95 -34.13 9.18
N PHE A 918 4.67 -34.82 10.29
CA PHE A 918 3.37 -35.45 10.59
C PHE A 918 2.83 -35.03 11.97
N ASP A 919 3.31 -33.93 12.52
CA ASP A 919 2.91 -33.49 13.86
C ASP A 919 1.45 -33.04 13.85
N GLY A 920 0.60 -33.67 14.68
CA GLY A 920 -0.85 -33.48 14.67
C GLY A 920 -1.62 -34.53 13.85
N CYS A 921 -0.95 -35.41 13.09
CA CYS A 921 -1.57 -36.54 12.40
C CYS A 921 -2.02 -37.63 13.40
N THR A 922 -3.11 -37.37 14.12
CA THR A 922 -3.70 -38.23 15.17
C THR A 922 -4.41 -39.48 14.65
N SER A 923 -4.50 -39.67 13.33
CA SER A 923 -4.98 -40.91 12.70
C SER A 923 -3.89 -41.78 12.06
N LEU A 924 -2.62 -41.35 12.03
CA LEU A 924 -1.58 -41.94 11.16
C LEU A 924 -0.98 -43.24 11.72
N ASP A 925 -1.60 -44.36 11.38
CA ASP A 925 -1.13 -45.70 11.78
C ASP A 925 -0.15 -46.34 10.78
N THR A 926 -0.16 -45.94 9.50
CA THR A 926 0.61 -46.61 8.45
C THR A 926 1.50 -45.64 7.68
N ILE A 927 2.82 -45.69 7.91
CA ILE A 927 3.82 -45.02 7.06
C ILE A 927 4.70 -46.10 6.41
N SER A 928 4.89 -46.05 5.09
CA SER A 928 5.61 -47.09 4.35
C SER A 928 6.50 -46.55 3.24
N ILE A 929 7.58 -47.26 2.94
CA ILE A 929 8.49 -47.02 1.80
C ILE A 929 8.47 -48.28 0.91
N ASN A 930 8.14 -48.14 -0.37
CA ASN A 930 7.94 -49.26 -1.32
C ASN A 930 7.02 -50.38 -0.76
N GLY A 931 5.99 -49.99 -0.02
CA GLY A 931 5.04 -50.90 0.64
C GLY A 931 5.55 -51.56 1.94
N VAL A 932 6.81 -51.33 2.33
CA VAL A 932 7.38 -51.79 3.60
C VAL A 932 7.11 -50.75 4.68
N CYS A 933 6.33 -51.08 5.71
CA CYS A 933 6.03 -50.16 6.81
C CYS A 933 7.30 -49.80 7.61
N ILE A 934 7.54 -48.51 7.82
CA ILE A 934 8.72 -48.04 8.56
C ILE A 934 8.51 -48.27 10.07
N LYS A 935 9.55 -48.79 10.74
CA LYS A 935 9.56 -49.02 12.20
C LYS A 935 10.29 -47.92 12.97
N SER A 936 10.85 -46.93 12.29
CA SER A 936 11.53 -45.80 12.93
C SER A 936 11.48 -44.54 12.07
N ILE A 937 11.35 -43.41 12.75
CA ILE A 937 11.30 -42.04 12.21
C ILE A 937 12.58 -41.33 12.62
N TYR A 938 13.25 -40.64 11.69
CA TYR A 938 14.59 -40.08 11.88
C TYR A 938 14.67 -38.54 11.81
N MET A 939 13.70 -37.90 11.13
CA MET A 939 13.44 -36.47 11.28
C MET A 939 12.90 -36.16 12.68
N GLU A 940 12.85 -34.88 13.04
CA GLU A 940 12.29 -34.44 14.31
C GLU A 940 10.75 -34.58 14.35
N THR A 941 10.23 -34.76 15.55
CA THR A 941 8.82 -35.01 15.84
C THR A 941 8.52 -34.50 17.25
N SER A 942 7.44 -33.76 17.45
CA SER A 942 7.03 -33.28 18.78
C SER A 942 6.72 -34.42 19.76
N TYR A 943 6.79 -34.13 21.05
CA TYR A 943 6.52 -35.10 22.12
C TYR A 943 5.11 -35.71 22.01
N SER A 944 4.14 -34.94 21.55
CA SER A 944 2.74 -35.34 21.35
C SER A 944 2.59 -36.33 20.22
N GLN A 945 3.18 -36.05 19.05
CA GLN A 945 3.15 -36.98 17.93
C GLN A 945 4.01 -38.23 18.22
N TYR A 946 5.11 -38.09 18.97
CA TYR A 946 5.88 -39.23 19.48
C TYR A 946 5.03 -40.14 20.39
N LYS A 947 4.28 -39.60 21.37
CA LYS A 947 3.39 -40.41 22.24
C LYS A 947 2.43 -41.26 21.39
N TYR A 948 1.84 -40.64 20.37
CA TYR A 948 0.94 -41.32 19.43
C TYR A 948 1.65 -42.42 18.63
N PHE A 949 2.73 -42.09 17.93
CA PHE A 949 3.51 -43.05 17.14
C PHE A 949 4.06 -44.20 17.99
N HIS A 950 4.47 -43.94 19.23
CA HIS A 950 4.91 -44.98 20.15
C HIS A 950 3.79 -45.98 20.49
N SER A 951 2.55 -45.50 20.66
CA SER A 951 1.37 -46.38 20.85
C SER A 951 1.06 -47.27 19.64
N LYS A 952 1.50 -46.86 18.43
CA LYS A 952 1.42 -47.63 17.17
C LYS A 952 2.65 -48.50 16.92
N GLY A 953 3.65 -48.50 17.81
CA GLY A 953 4.90 -49.25 17.65
C GLY A 953 5.95 -48.59 16.73
N ILE A 954 5.74 -47.33 16.32
CA ILE A 954 6.68 -46.55 15.50
C ILE A 954 7.65 -45.81 16.43
N ASN A 955 8.97 -45.94 16.17
CA ASN A 955 10.02 -45.44 17.06
C ASN A 955 10.69 -44.16 16.53
N CYS A 956 10.35 -43.00 17.11
CA CYS A 956 10.93 -41.71 16.73
C CYS A 956 12.33 -41.54 17.34
N LYS A 957 13.34 -41.15 16.54
CA LYS A 957 14.75 -41.01 16.96
C LYS A 957 15.13 -39.60 17.38
N ARG A 958 14.45 -38.58 16.85
CA ARG A 958 14.57 -37.18 17.28
C ARG A 958 13.21 -36.73 17.79
N VAL A 959 13.03 -36.74 19.11
CA VAL A 959 11.82 -36.17 19.74
C VAL A 959 12.19 -34.85 20.40
N SER A 960 11.44 -33.80 20.11
CA SER A 960 11.56 -32.49 20.78
C SER A 960 10.41 -32.24 21.74
N LEU A 961 10.66 -31.40 22.75
CA LEU A 961 9.68 -30.98 23.75
C LEU A 961 9.49 -29.47 23.69
N SER A 962 8.28 -29.03 23.36
CA SER A 962 7.88 -27.61 23.34
C SER A 962 7.35 -27.12 24.70
N ARG A 963 7.24 -25.79 24.86
CA ARG A 963 6.68 -25.16 26.07
C ARG A 963 5.27 -25.65 26.40
N ARG A 964 4.38 -25.73 25.39
CA ARG A 964 3.00 -26.22 25.56
C ARG A 964 2.99 -27.63 26.12
N GLU A 965 3.79 -28.52 25.55
CA GLU A 965 3.83 -29.93 25.94
C GLU A 965 4.45 -30.14 27.33
N ARG A 966 5.44 -29.32 27.72
CA ARG A 966 5.97 -29.30 29.10
C ARG A 966 4.90 -28.92 30.13
N ILE A 967 3.98 -28.02 29.77
CA ILE A 967 2.86 -27.62 30.64
C ILE A 967 1.84 -28.76 30.70
N GLU A 968 1.32 -29.21 29.55
CA GLU A 968 0.31 -30.28 29.45
C GLU A 968 0.70 -31.62 30.09
N ASN A 969 1.99 -31.98 30.04
CA ASN A 969 2.49 -33.27 30.51
C ASN A 969 3.26 -33.14 31.84
N GLY A 970 3.28 -31.93 32.42
CA GLY A 970 4.05 -31.57 33.59
C GLY A 970 5.58 -31.63 33.39
N PHE A 971 6.31 -31.09 34.37
CA PHE A 971 7.78 -31.03 34.36
C PHE A 971 8.47 -32.36 34.01
N PHE A 972 7.97 -33.48 34.53
CA PHE A 972 8.57 -34.81 34.32
C PHE A 972 8.56 -35.27 32.85
N ALA A 973 7.85 -34.59 31.95
CA ALA A 973 7.95 -34.82 30.50
C ALA A 973 9.41 -34.80 30.02
N VAL A 974 10.24 -33.85 30.49
CA VAL A 974 11.65 -33.73 30.07
C VAL A 974 12.51 -34.94 30.46
N MET A 975 12.08 -35.71 31.47
CA MET A 975 12.76 -36.94 31.92
C MET A 975 12.50 -38.14 30.99
N ASN A 976 11.70 -37.98 29.94
CA ASN A 976 11.48 -39.05 28.96
C ASN A 976 12.74 -39.28 28.12
N LYS A 977 13.33 -40.46 28.28
CA LYS A 977 14.57 -40.93 27.63
C LYS A 977 14.61 -40.84 26.09
N ASN A 978 13.46 -40.68 25.43
CA ASN A 978 13.36 -40.59 23.97
C ASN A 978 13.39 -39.13 23.45
N ILE A 979 13.22 -38.13 24.33
CA ILE A 979 13.44 -36.72 23.99
C ILE A 979 14.94 -36.50 23.81
N VAL A 980 15.33 -35.81 22.73
CA VAL A 980 16.72 -35.44 22.46
C VAL A 980 16.92 -33.93 22.30
N ARG A 981 15.83 -33.16 22.18
CA ARG A 981 15.86 -31.71 22.07
C ARG A 981 14.85 -31.08 23.03
N ILE A 982 15.27 -30.02 23.72
CA ILE A 982 14.36 -29.10 24.41
C ILE A 982 14.23 -27.88 23.49
N ASP A 983 13.01 -27.51 23.13
CA ASP A 983 12.80 -26.49 22.09
C ASP A 983 12.84 -25.04 22.62
N GLU A 984 12.72 -24.07 21.70
CA GLU A 984 12.74 -22.64 22.01
C GLU A 984 11.72 -22.26 23.09
N CYS A 985 12.13 -21.41 24.04
CA CYS A 985 11.30 -20.95 25.16
C CYS A 985 10.66 -22.05 26.05
N CYS A 986 11.07 -23.33 25.96
CA CYS A 986 10.37 -24.46 26.60
C CYS A 986 10.15 -24.31 28.12
N PHE A 987 11.11 -23.71 28.84
CA PHE A 987 11.03 -23.40 30.27
C PHE A 987 10.93 -21.89 30.54
N GLY A 988 10.71 -21.05 29.51
CA GLY A 988 10.69 -19.59 29.65
C GLY A 988 9.65 -19.11 30.68
N GLY A 989 10.07 -18.30 31.65
CA GLY A 989 9.24 -17.83 32.76
C GLY A 989 8.95 -18.89 33.84
N CYS A 990 9.63 -20.05 33.83
CA CYS A 990 9.37 -21.10 34.82
C CYS A 990 9.88 -20.70 36.21
N VAL A 991 8.94 -20.46 37.13
CA VAL A 991 9.18 -20.15 38.55
C VAL A 991 9.13 -21.37 39.48
N GLU A 992 8.80 -22.54 38.94
CA GLU A 992 8.49 -23.77 39.69
C GLU A 992 9.71 -24.40 40.40
N PHE A 993 10.94 -24.09 39.98
CA PHE A 993 12.15 -24.79 40.41
C PHE A 993 13.28 -23.86 40.82
N THR A 994 13.91 -24.16 41.96
CA THR A 994 15.20 -23.56 42.37
C THR A 994 16.40 -24.35 41.85
N LYS A 995 16.23 -25.64 41.52
CA LYS A 995 17.30 -26.49 40.97
C LYS A 995 16.80 -27.39 39.85
N LEU A 996 17.60 -27.52 38.79
CA LEU A 996 17.25 -28.28 37.60
C LEU A 996 18.43 -29.15 37.11
N THR A 997 18.16 -30.41 36.79
CA THR A 997 19.11 -31.30 36.11
C THR A 997 18.51 -31.72 34.78
N ILE A 998 19.20 -31.39 33.69
CA ILE A 998 18.77 -31.75 32.34
C ILE A 998 19.30 -33.17 31.98
N PRO A 999 18.45 -34.11 31.52
CA PRO A 999 18.85 -35.49 31.25
C PRO A 999 19.93 -35.68 30.18
N SER A 1000 20.72 -36.75 30.31
CA SER A 1000 21.83 -37.09 29.41
C SER A 1000 21.42 -37.59 28.03
N ASN A 1001 20.12 -37.77 27.77
CA ASN A 1001 19.57 -38.00 26.44
C ASN A 1001 19.37 -36.70 25.62
N ILE A 1002 19.37 -35.53 26.26
CA ILE A 1002 19.19 -34.24 25.58
C ILE A 1002 20.49 -33.83 24.86
N THR A 1003 20.50 -33.84 23.53
CA THR A 1003 21.63 -33.42 22.68
C THR A 1003 21.53 -31.98 22.19
N GLU A 1004 20.34 -31.35 22.26
CA GLU A 1004 20.11 -29.98 21.82
C GLU A 1004 19.16 -29.20 22.74
N ILE A 1005 19.35 -27.88 22.82
CA ILE A 1005 18.52 -26.92 23.56
C ILE A 1005 18.29 -25.70 22.66
N GLY A 1006 17.04 -25.23 22.54
CA GLY A 1006 16.64 -24.07 21.73
C GLY A 1006 16.94 -22.71 22.38
N SER A 1007 16.83 -21.63 21.59
CA SER A 1007 17.04 -20.26 22.08
C SER A 1007 16.08 -19.91 23.23
N PHE A 1008 16.47 -18.96 24.09
CA PHE A 1008 15.63 -18.47 25.20
C PHE A 1008 15.08 -19.56 26.15
N CYS A 1009 15.59 -20.81 26.11
CA CYS A 1009 14.94 -21.97 26.73
C CYS A 1009 14.59 -21.78 28.21
N PHE A 1010 15.45 -21.14 29.00
CA PHE A 1010 15.25 -20.85 30.42
C PHE A 1010 15.17 -19.33 30.70
N LYS A 1011 14.84 -18.51 29.69
CA LYS A 1011 14.71 -17.06 29.87
C LYS A 1011 13.68 -16.74 30.97
N ASP A 1012 13.96 -15.72 31.78
CA ASP A 1012 13.11 -15.24 32.88
C ASP A 1012 12.76 -16.34 33.92
N CYS A 1013 13.57 -17.41 34.06
CA CYS A 1013 13.46 -18.39 35.15
C CYS A 1013 13.91 -17.78 36.50
N LEU A 1014 13.13 -16.84 37.03
CA LEU A 1014 13.51 -16.02 38.20
C LEU A 1014 13.80 -16.84 39.48
N SER A 1015 13.22 -18.03 39.63
CA SER A 1015 13.47 -18.92 40.78
C SER A 1015 14.76 -19.75 40.68
N LEU A 1016 15.34 -19.92 39.48
CA LEU A 1016 16.35 -20.93 39.21
C LEU A 1016 17.73 -20.55 39.80
N GLN A 1017 18.14 -21.24 40.87
CA GLN A 1017 19.39 -20.99 41.59
C GLN A 1017 20.59 -21.80 41.07
N SER A 1018 20.35 -23.01 40.55
CA SER A 1018 21.40 -23.84 39.96
C SER A 1018 20.89 -24.80 38.89
N ILE A 1019 21.59 -24.92 37.77
CA ILE A 1019 21.29 -25.90 36.71
C ILE A 1019 22.49 -26.80 36.39
N VAL A 1020 22.22 -28.08 36.14
CA VAL A 1020 23.17 -29.07 35.62
C VAL A 1020 22.84 -29.38 34.17
N LEU A 1021 23.76 -29.04 33.26
CA LEU A 1021 23.68 -29.35 31.83
C LEU A 1021 24.32 -30.71 31.53
N PRO A 1022 23.83 -31.46 30.53
CA PRO A 1022 24.35 -32.79 30.24
C PRO A 1022 25.59 -32.72 29.35
N SER A 1023 26.46 -33.74 29.41
CA SER A 1023 27.63 -33.87 28.53
C SER A 1023 27.29 -34.21 27.07
N SER A 1024 26.02 -34.37 26.73
CA SER A 1024 25.51 -34.64 25.38
C SER A 1024 25.32 -33.38 24.51
N ILE A 1025 25.12 -32.20 25.10
CA ILE A 1025 25.07 -30.94 24.36
C ILE A 1025 26.49 -30.43 24.02
N THR A 1026 26.60 -29.68 22.92
CA THR A 1026 27.89 -29.10 22.45
C THR A 1026 27.90 -27.58 22.33
N SER A 1027 26.77 -26.91 22.58
CA SER A 1027 26.66 -25.46 22.63
C SER A 1027 25.54 -25.01 23.55
N ILE A 1028 25.68 -23.81 24.11
CA ILE A 1028 24.57 -23.09 24.77
C ILE A 1028 24.01 -22.10 23.74
N PRO A 1029 22.69 -22.09 23.48
CA PRO A 1029 22.08 -21.25 22.43
C PRO A 1029 21.97 -19.77 22.85
N PRO A 1030 21.62 -18.85 21.94
CA PRO A 1030 21.42 -17.44 22.25
C PRO A 1030 20.36 -17.24 23.34
N TYR A 1031 20.59 -16.26 24.23
CA TYR A 1031 19.67 -15.84 25.30
C TYR A 1031 19.17 -16.97 26.23
N CYS A 1032 19.85 -18.13 26.26
CA CYS A 1032 19.38 -19.36 26.92
C CYS A 1032 18.97 -19.19 28.39
N PHE A 1033 19.69 -18.34 29.14
CA PHE A 1033 19.44 -18.00 30.54
C PHE A 1033 19.26 -16.49 30.74
N ASP A 1034 18.73 -15.79 29.73
CA ASP A 1034 18.46 -14.34 29.82
C ASP A 1034 17.56 -14.05 31.03
N ASN A 1035 17.96 -13.10 31.89
CA ASN A 1035 17.30 -12.74 33.14
C ASN A 1035 17.11 -13.88 34.18
N CYS A 1036 17.92 -14.95 34.19
CA CYS A 1036 17.96 -15.87 35.34
C CYS A 1036 18.66 -15.21 36.55
N THR A 1037 18.02 -14.21 37.16
CA THR A 1037 18.62 -13.35 38.20
C THR A 1037 19.07 -14.13 39.45
N SER A 1038 18.32 -15.16 39.85
CA SER A 1038 18.68 -16.04 40.98
C SER A 1038 19.80 -17.03 40.69
N LEU A 1039 20.26 -17.18 39.44
CA LEU A 1039 21.21 -18.23 39.06
C LEU A 1039 22.58 -17.97 39.68
N THR A 1040 22.96 -18.78 40.66
CA THR A 1040 24.24 -18.67 41.39
C THR A 1040 25.32 -19.59 40.82
N SER A 1041 24.92 -20.72 40.21
CA SER A 1041 25.84 -21.77 39.79
C SER A 1041 25.33 -22.54 38.57
N ILE A 1042 26.25 -22.85 37.66
CA ILE A 1042 26.04 -23.77 36.54
C ILE A 1042 27.31 -24.58 36.34
N GLU A 1043 27.17 -25.89 36.18
CA GLU A 1043 28.28 -26.70 35.68
C GLU A 1043 28.31 -26.63 34.15
N ILE A 1044 29.46 -26.22 33.60
CA ILE A 1044 29.71 -26.18 32.16
C ILE A 1044 30.44 -27.47 31.76
N PRO A 1045 29.79 -28.38 30.99
CA PRO A 1045 30.42 -29.61 30.50
C PRO A 1045 31.60 -29.31 29.56
N SER A 1046 32.62 -30.16 29.57
CA SER A 1046 33.78 -30.06 28.67
C SER A 1046 33.46 -30.26 27.18
N THR A 1047 32.22 -30.64 26.86
CA THR A 1047 31.72 -30.79 25.50
C THR A 1047 31.19 -29.50 24.88
N ILE A 1048 30.98 -28.44 25.68
CA ILE A 1048 30.57 -27.12 25.20
C ILE A 1048 31.71 -26.47 24.42
N LYS A 1049 31.47 -26.22 23.13
CA LYS A 1049 32.41 -25.60 22.18
C LYS A 1049 32.01 -24.19 21.76
N LYS A 1050 30.75 -23.79 22.00
CA LYS A 1050 30.18 -22.51 21.59
C LYS A 1050 29.16 -22.01 22.62
N PHE A 1051 29.22 -20.73 22.91
CA PHE A 1051 28.17 -19.98 23.60
C PHE A 1051 27.45 -19.09 22.58
N GLY A 1052 26.13 -18.94 22.72
CA GLY A 1052 25.31 -18.03 21.92
C GLY A 1052 25.40 -16.58 22.43
N ASP A 1053 24.91 -15.64 21.63
CA ASP A 1053 24.84 -14.23 22.05
C ASP A 1053 24.03 -14.09 23.34
N LYS A 1054 24.56 -13.29 24.28
CA LYS A 1054 23.92 -12.94 25.57
C LYS A 1054 23.30 -14.13 26.34
N CYS A 1055 23.86 -15.33 26.21
CA CYS A 1055 23.23 -16.54 26.77
C CYS A 1055 23.16 -16.60 28.31
N PHE A 1056 23.81 -15.67 29.02
CA PHE A 1056 23.71 -15.42 30.46
C PHE A 1056 23.49 -13.93 30.80
N SER A 1057 22.84 -13.18 29.90
CA SER A 1057 22.37 -11.81 30.17
C SER A 1057 21.47 -11.81 31.42
N GLY A 1058 21.54 -10.77 32.25
CA GLY A 1058 20.75 -10.65 33.48
C GLY A 1058 21.08 -11.67 34.61
N CYS A 1059 22.00 -12.62 34.41
CA CYS A 1059 22.44 -13.59 35.43
C CYS A 1059 23.35 -12.94 36.50
N VAL A 1060 22.87 -11.91 37.20
CA VAL A 1060 23.69 -11.03 38.07
C VAL A 1060 24.38 -11.73 39.24
N LEU A 1061 23.89 -12.89 39.69
CA LEU A 1061 24.50 -13.69 40.75
C LEU A 1061 25.48 -14.76 40.26
N LEU A 1062 25.54 -15.04 38.95
CA LEU A 1062 26.34 -16.13 38.40
C LEU A 1062 27.80 -15.73 38.23
N LYS A 1063 28.73 -16.50 38.80
CA LYS A 1063 30.18 -16.32 38.64
C LYS A 1063 30.84 -17.64 38.28
N ASN A 1064 31.40 -17.73 37.08
CA ASN A 1064 32.05 -18.94 36.58
C ASN A 1064 33.12 -18.62 35.52
N ASP A 1065 34.39 -18.84 35.85
CA ASP A 1065 35.55 -18.49 35.01
C ASP A 1065 35.62 -19.27 33.68
N LYS A 1066 34.78 -20.30 33.50
CA LYS A 1066 34.65 -21.06 32.24
C LYS A 1066 33.71 -20.39 31.22
N ILE A 1067 32.96 -19.36 31.62
CA ILE A 1067 31.99 -18.67 30.76
C ILE A 1067 32.61 -17.36 30.25
N PRO A 1068 32.65 -17.10 28.92
CA PRO A 1068 33.17 -15.84 28.39
C PRO A 1068 32.41 -14.60 28.91
N ASN A 1069 33.15 -13.56 29.31
CA ASN A 1069 32.58 -12.29 29.82
C ASN A 1069 31.61 -11.58 28.86
N GLU A 1070 31.54 -11.97 27.60
CA GLU A 1070 30.57 -11.44 26.63
C GLU A 1070 29.18 -12.06 26.74
N CYS A 1071 29.05 -13.28 27.28
CA CYS A 1071 27.76 -13.94 27.48
C CYS A 1071 26.87 -13.25 28.52
N PHE A 1072 27.46 -12.44 29.42
CA PHE A 1072 26.78 -11.75 30.54
C PHE A 1072 26.37 -10.30 30.24
N LYS A 1073 26.72 -9.74 29.07
CA LYS A 1073 26.61 -8.30 28.81
C LYS A 1073 25.18 -7.85 28.53
N THR A 1074 24.54 -7.26 29.55
CA THR A 1074 23.48 -6.27 29.34
C THR A 1074 24.04 -5.03 28.64
N VAL A 1075 23.17 -4.27 27.97
CA VAL A 1075 23.51 -2.93 27.47
C VAL A 1075 23.19 -1.93 28.57
N ASN A 1076 24.19 -1.18 29.04
CA ASN A 1076 23.92 0.04 29.83
C ASN A 1076 23.22 1.06 28.93
N ILE A 1077 21.91 1.18 29.07
CA ILE A 1077 21.15 2.34 28.60
C ILE A 1077 21.21 3.37 29.73
N GLU A 1078 22.28 4.16 29.76
CA GLU A 1078 22.34 5.36 30.61
C GLU A 1078 21.42 6.42 29.99
N GLY A 1079 20.20 6.59 30.52
CA GLY A 1079 19.29 7.64 30.05
C GLY A 1079 17.78 7.37 30.09
N VAL A 1080 17.26 6.56 31.01
CA VAL A 1080 15.83 6.56 31.37
C VAL A 1080 15.71 6.48 32.90
N GLU A 1081 14.89 7.33 33.50
CA GLU A 1081 14.62 7.32 34.94
C GLU A 1081 13.59 6.23 35.33
N GLU A 1082 13.42 6.00 36.63
CA GLU A 1082 12.65 4.86 37.15
C GLU A 1082 11.17 4.89 36.72
N ASN A 1083 10.68 3.78 36.17
CA ASN A 1083 9.26 3.44 36.17
C ASN A 1083 9.08 1.92 36.26
N ASN A 1084 8.85 1.43 37.47
CA ASN A 1084 8.50 0.04 37.73
C ASN A 1084 7.01 -0.17 37.43
N ASN A 1085 6.68 -0.73 36.26
CA ASN A 1085 5.66 -1.79 36.10
C ASN A 1085 5.42 -2.13 34.62
N SER A 1086 5.56 -3.41 34.28
CA SER A 1086 4.98 -4.00 33.07
C SER A 1086 4.76 -5.51 33.28
N GLN A 1087 3.69 -5.87 34.00
CA GLN A 1087 3.17 -7.23 33.93
C GLN A 1087 2.58 -7.46 32.54
N TYR A 1088 3.02 -8.52 31.86
CA TYR A 1088 2.34 -9.05 30.68
C TYR A 1088 1.56 -10.32 31.09
N ASN A 1089 0.35 -10.10 31.60
CA ASN A 1089 -0.74 -11.08 31.50
C ASN A 1089 -1.14 -11.14 30.01
N SER A 1090 -1.18 -12.29 29.33
CA SER A 1090 -2.12 -13.42 29.50
C SER A 1090 -3.57 -13.00 29.19
N GLU A 1091 -3.92 -13.10 27.92
CA GLU A 1091 -5.30 -13.03 27.41
C GLU A 1091 -5.78 -14.46 27.19
N GLU A 1092 -6.80 -14.86 27.94
CA GLU A 1092 -7.81 -15.88 27.60
C GLU A 1092 -9.10 -15.40 28.31
N ASP A 1093 -10.27 -15.59 27.70
CA ASP A 1093 -11.47 -14.83 28.05
C ASP A 1093 -12.07 -15.16 29.43
N GLY A 1094 -12.66 -14.15 30.07
CA GLY A 1094 -13.38 -14.29 31.34
C GLY A 1094 -13.91 -12.94 31.84
N ILE A 1095 -15.23 -12.73 31.70
CA ILE A 1095 -15.94 -11.51 32.12
C ILE A 1095 -16.22 -11.57 33.63
N GLU A 1096 -15.98 -10.47 34.34
CA GLU A 1096 -16.83 -10.03 35.47
C GLU A 1096 -16.72 -8.50 35.59
N GLU A 1097 -17.82 -7.83 35.98
CA GLU A 1097 -18.01 -6.38 35.81
C GLU A 1097 -17.64 -5.55 37.06
N ASP A 1098 -17.22 -4.30 36.86
CA ASP A 1098 -17.05 -3.32 37.94
C ASP A 1098 -18.43 -2.95 38.53
N GLY A 1099 -18.62 -3.21 39.82
CA GLY A 1099 -19.84 -2.85 40.54
C GLY A 1099 -19.97 -1.34 40.76
N ILE A 1100 -21.10 -0.77 40.34
CA ILE A 1100 -21.59 0.55 40.80
C ILE A 1100 -22.51 0.32 42.02
N GLU A 1101 -22.45 1.20 43.01
CA GLU A 1101 -23.24 1.11 44.25
C GLU A 1101 -24.71 1.53 44.06
N GLU A 1102 -25.62 0.93 44.85
CA GLU A 1102 -27.05 1.32 45.08
C GLU A 1102 -27.99 1.16 43.84
N ASP A 1103 -29.13 0.46 43.85
CA ASP A 1103 -30.06 0.04 44.93
C ASP A 1103 -30.94 -1.20 44.60
N GLU A 1104 -31.50 -1.83 45.66
CA GLU A 1104 -32.76 -2.61 45.83
C GLU A 1104 -33.34 -3.65 44.80
N ILE A 1105 -34.03 -4.66 45.38
CA ILE A 1105 -35.07 -5.60 44.84
C ILE A 1105 -34.65 -6.98 44.25
N GLU A 1106 -34.75 -7.98 45.13
CA GLU A 1106 -35.42 -9.32 45.08
C GLU A 1106 -35.74 -10.14 43.79
N GLU A 1107 -35.86 -11.46 44.04
CA GLU A 1107 -36.58 -12.56 43.32
C GLU A 1107 -35.93 -13.34 42.14
N ASP A 1108 -35.48 -14.56 42.51
CA ASP A 1108 -35.85 -15.89 41.95
C ASP A 1108 -35.28 -16.53 40.65
N ILE A 1109 -34.56 -17.65 40.90
CA ILE A 1109 -34.66 -19.03 40.33
C ILE A 1109 -34.90 -19.23 38.80
N VAL A 1110 -34.05 -20.03 38.12
CA VAL A 1110 -34.39 -21.30 37.37
C VAL A 1110 -33.25 -21.78 36.42
N ASP A 1111 -32.84 -23.04 36.65
CA ASP A 1111 -32.36 -24.13 35.78
C ASP A 1111 -31.45 -23.94 34.53
N ASP A 1112 -30.29 -24.62 34.61
CA ASP A 1112 -29.75 -25.67 33.70
C ASP A 1112 -29.10 -25.43 32.30
N GLU A 1113 -28.31 -26.48 31.96
CA GLU A 1113 -27.76 -26.95 30.67
C GLU A 1113 -26.58 -26.24 29.96
N LEU A 1114 -25.41 -26.89 30.12
CA LEU A 1114 -24.44 -27.27 29.06
C LEU A 1114 -23.78 -26.18 28.19
N PHE A 1115 -22.47 -25.96 28.39
CA PHE A 1115 -21.45 -26.72 27.63
C PHE A 1115 -20.09 -26.79 28.34
#